data_AF-A0A9Q5I2E6-F1
#
_entry.id   AF-A0A9Q5I2E6-F1
#
_cell.length_a   1.000
_cell.length_b   1.000
_cell.length_c   1.000
_cell.angle_alpha   90.00
_cell.angle_beta   90.00
_cell.angle_gamma   90.00
#
_symmetry.space_group_name_H-M   'P 1'
#
loop_
_entity.id
_entity.type
_entity.pdbx_description
1 polymer ?
#
loop_
_entity_poly.entity_id
_entity_poly.type
_entity_poly.pdbx_seq_one_letter_code
_entity_poly.pdbx_strand_id
1 'polypeptide(L)'
;MANADHTRDPCPWVILSDFGGAFAMGAIGGGIWHGIKGARNSPRGERLVGAVSVIKARAPVTGGNFGVWGGMFSTFDCAVKGYRQKEDAWNAIISGFLTGGCLAARSGPRSALGSAVACTKATDNSSHHCPKTCRQAHRMYNIILLRIALDRTPSRSLYYSSCIISFLSIPTPLHNTPLVCDLLECVRPFSADWLADEARSSPCLRRTLQPPKLRRIRRQQSTYRGVSTSTKTCTAANGGFSNDKQFELEDQHALRRARSVLLSASRLQRKEARDHGLVLESLVEACDALSASQVERNVRITVYGEEKMSAQNLVTVLLDDPLSSDPSLRSELQRRVSQDAQTTVLRFQQTGAQSDREESVKLASPFFTRFSVPVVLQELRSSSDTIRHLLQSDVPILVVSPLNSPHPPLLSALSSNLHTFLVVDGALDPSSPSSETFRSQIAVQYGVDQNRVFLVDSARALRGVSALSADPSSASAVRAFQDDMLASGIPNFSHALSDTVSQYGAEQLRTDTENAVTKRAIATVKDVILQANEEAREVRSRSSALQEEALEARERAEVEILGGDADVAVQGEQGRVARGIEKVKSDLRPVLDGLTWYRLPFVVDDVSVRVDRAVDHAFAREFENELIFHTGRLASLQAHFVSRTTSLLTSLPQVFHSSILQNTLAQMTSSPSFLITPSSPSPDSSSAFTSNSTPSPPALVTPLRTRTAQLAYATRSLHLSAQRLLLFTFANTSLSSLSSALLYVHFSIDASTSIAFGMLGTLAGLRWAVGRWTKARERWFAAFGRVGEGLGRDMNKVLGGVLDRQVCVVPNEACKGLHGLVERREKEIGEVEDEVEELESSLEAPEQDESPVRNGGKPEGTK
;
A
#
# COMPACT_ATOMS: atom_id res chain seq x y z
N MET A 1 108.33 15.83 -2.16
CA MET A 1 107.13 16.43 -2.78
C MET A 1 106.63 15.42 -3.79
N ALA A 2 105.54 14.71 -3.47
CA ALA A 2 104.93 13.71 -4.36
C ALA A 2 103.79 14.40 -5.12
N ASN A 3 103.73 14.16 -6.43
CA ASN A 3 102.78 14.75 -7.36
C ASN A 3 101.33 14.51 -6.90
N ALA A 4 100.55 15.58 -6.74
CA ALA A 4 99.11 15.49 -6.50
C ALA A 4 98.40 15.23 -7.84
N ASP A 5 97.62 14.16 -7.93
CA ASP A 5 96.75 13.91 -9.08
C ASP A 5 95.62 14.95 -9.11
N HIS A 6 95.69 15.91 -10.04
CA HIS A 6 94.75 17.02 -10.18
C HIS A 6 93.40 16.66 -10.83
N THR A 7 93.03 15.38 -10.88
CA THR A 7 91.79 14.91 -11.55
C THR A 7 90.60 14.67 -10.61
N ARG A 8 90.80 14.70 -9.28
CA ARG A 8 89.70 14.60 -8.29
C ARG A 8 89.44 15.94 -7.59
N ASP A 9 88.18 16.20 -7.34
CA ASP A 9 87.75 17.34 -6.53
C ASP A 9 88.30 17.27 -5.10
N PRO A 10 88.63 18.42 -4.47
CA PRO A 10 89.12 18.44 -3.10
C PRO A 10 88.03 18.05 -2.09
N CYS A 11 88.43 17.45 -0.96
CA CYS A 11 87.54 17.28 0.20
C CYS A 11 87.13 18.67 0.74
N PRO A 12 85.84 18.90 1.07
CA PRO A 12 84.73 17.96 1.14
C PRO A 12 83.86 17.86 -0.13
N TRP A 13 84.15 18.60 -1.20
CA TRP A 13 83.30 18.67 -2.41
C TRP A 13 83.14 17.31 -3.11
N VAL A 14 84.19 16.49 -3.10
CA VAL A 14 84.18 15.11 -3.61
C VAL A 14 83.07 14.25 -3.00
N ILE A 15 82.66 14.50 -1.75
CA ILE A 15 81.60 13.73 -1.07
C ILE A 15 80.25 13.97 -1.76
N LEU A 16 79.96 15.21 -2.15
CA LEU A 16 78.72 15.56 -2.82
C LEU A 16 78.72 15.04 -4.27
N SER A 17 79.87 15.14 -4.94
CA SER A 17 80.07 14.62 -6.31
C SER A 17 79.91 13.10 -6.37
N ASP A 18 80.54 12.36 -5.45
CA ASP A 18 80.46 10.90 -5.39
C ASP A 18 79.08 10.40 -4.89
N PHE A 19 78.41 11.13 -3.99
CA PHE A 19 77.02 10.85 -3.59
C PHE A 19 76.07 11.00 -4.78
N GLY A 20 76.19 12.11 -5.53
CA GLY A 20 75.38 12.39 -6.71
C GLY A 20 75.63 11.40 -7.85
N GLY A 21 76.90 11.07 -8.11
CA GLY A 21 77.31 10.08 -9.10
C GLY A 21 76.78 8.67 -8.77
N ALA A 22 76.92 8.24 -7.51
CA ALA A 22 76.40 6.95 -7.07
C ALA A 22 74.85 6.91 -7.08
N PHE A 23 74.19 8.00 -6.70
CA PHE A 23 72.73 8.11 -6.80
C PHE A 23 72.25 7.98 -8.25
N ALA A 24 72.89 8.70 -9.18
CA ALA A 24 72.54 8.64 -10.60
C ALA A 24 72.75 7.24 -11.17
N MET A 25 73.89 6.61 -10.86
CA MET A 25 74.16 5.22 -11.27
C MET A 25 73.11 4.24 -10.71
N GLY A 26 72.76 4.38 -9.43
CA GLY A 26 71.74 3.53 -8.79
C GLY A 26 70.32 3.78 -9.30
N ALA A 27 69.97 5.01 -9.66
CA ALA A 27 68.68 5.35 -10.23
C ALA A 27 68.54 4.84 -11.68
N ILE A 28 69.58 4.95 -12.49
CA ILE A 28 69.62 4.44 -13.87
C ILE A 28 69.59 2.90 -13.85
N GLY A 29 70.49 2.27 -13.09
CA GLY A 29 70.55 0.81 -12.96
C GLY A 29 69.27 0.23 -12.34
N GLY A 30 68.73 0.89 -11.32
CA GLY A 30 67.46 0.54 -10.70
C GLY A 30 66.28 0.69 -11.68
N GLY A 31 66.27 1.73 -12.50
CA GLY A 31 65.25 1.94 -13.55
C GLY A 31 65.26 0.81 -14.59
N ILE A 32 66.44 0.40 -15.04
CA ILE A 32 66.58 -0.71 -16.00
C ILE A 32 66.16 -2.04 -15.37
N TRP A 33 66.69 -2.37 -14.20
CA TRP A 33 66.43 -3.65 -13.53
C TRP A 33 64.96 -3.80 -13.12
N HIS A 34 64.39 -2.79 -12.45
CA HIS A 34 63.00 -2.80 -12.01
C HIS A 34 62.02 -2.62 -13.18
N GLY A 35 62.44 -1.99 -14.27
CA GLY A 35 61.67 -1.92 -15.52
C GLY A 35 61.52 -3.28 -16.19
N ILE A 36 62.63 -4.02 -16.36
CA ILE A 36 62.61 -5.38 -16.92
C ILE A 36 61.81 -6.32 -16.02
N LYS A 37 62.02 -6.25 -14.70
CA LYS A 37 61.28 -7.06 -13.72
C LYS A 37 59.79 -6.71 -13.70
N GLY A 38 59.44 -5.43 -13.74
CA GLY A 38 58.06 -4.94 -13.80
C GLY A 38 57.33 -5.37 -15.07
N ALA A 39 58.01 -5.33 -16.22
CA ALA A 39 57.46 -5.79 -17.49
C ALA A 39 57.24 -7.32 -17.54
N ARG A 40 58.15 -8.11 -16.92
CA ARG A 40 58.05 -9.58 -16.88
C ARG A 40 56.99 -10.09 -15.90
N ASN A 41 56.79 -9.39 -14.79
CA ASN A 41 55.85 -9.81 -13.73
C ASN A 41 54.40 -9.32 -13.95
N SER A 42 54.15 -8.55 -15.02
CA SER A 42 52.83 -7.98 -15.31
C SER A 42 52.04 -8.85 -16.32
N PRO A 43 50.71 -8.95 -16.18
CA PRO A 43 49.86 -9.71 -17.10
C PRO A 43 49.94 -9.19 -18.54
N ARG A 44 49.69 -10.08 -19.52
CA ARG A 44 49.71 -9.72 -20.96
C ARG A 44 48.66 -8.64 -21.23
N GLY A 45 49.09 -7.48 -21.72
CA GLY A 45 48.25 -6.31 -22.00
C GLY A 45 48.65 -5.05 -21.24
N GLU A 46 49.23 -5.18 -20.03
CA GLU A 46 49.57 -4.03 -19.16
C GLU A 46 51.06 -3.92 -18.82
N ARG A 47 51.92 -4.59 -19.59
CA ARG A 47 53.36 -4.70 -19.29
C ARG A 47 54.09 -3.35 -19.20
N LEU A 48 53.69 -2.35 -20.00
CA LEU A 48 54.27 -1.01 -19.94
C LEU A 48 53.81 -0.24 -18.69
N VAL A 49 52.53 -0.36 -18.32
CA VAL A 49 51.97 0.28 -17.13
C VAL A 49 52.59 -0.32 -15.85
N GLY A 50 52.73 -1.65 -15.82
CA GLY A 50 53.40 -2.35 -14.73
C GLY A 50 54.90 -2.03 -14.65
N ALA A 51 55.60 -1.91 -15.78
CA ALA A 51 57.01 -1.49 -15.79
C ALA A 51 57.18 -0.08 -15.21
N VAL A 52 56.39 0.90 -15.66
CA VAL A 52 56.47 2.29 -15.19
C VAL A 52 56.10 2.41 -13.70
N SER A 53 55.08 1.67 -13.25
CA SER A 53 54.67 1.66 -11.84
C SER A 53 55.80 1.15 -10.91
N VAL A 54 56.45 0.04 -11.28
CA VAL A 54 57.53 -0.54 -10.48
C VAL A 54 58.80 0.32 -10.51
N ILE A 55 59.12 0.95 -11.65
CA ILE A 55 60.23 1.92 -11.76
C ILE A 55 59.97 3.09 -10.81
N LYS A 56 58.79 3.71 -10.85
CA LYS A 56 58.44 4.88 -10.03
C LYS A 56 58.52 4.57 -8.53
N ALA A 57 58.12 3.36 -8.13
CA ALA A 57 58.12 2.95 -6.74
C ALA A 57 59.51 2.57 -6.20
N ARG A 58 60.42 2.02 -7.02
CA ARG A 58 61.64 1.34 -6.52
C ARG A 58 62.97 1.87 -7.06
N ALA A 59 62.99 2.53 -8.22
CA ALA A 59 64.21 3.13 -8.77
C ALA A 59 64.81 4.23 -7.88
N PRO A 60 64.04 5.20 -7.32
CA PRO A 60 64.62 6.23 -6.46
C PRO A 60 65.12 5.67 -5.11
N VAL A 61 64.49 4.63 -4.58
CA VAL A 61 64.95 3.93 -3.37
C VAL A 61 66.29 3.23 -3.61
N THR A 62 66.43 2.60 -4.79
CA THR A 62 67.70 1.98 -5.20
C THR A 62 68.80 3.03 -5.38
N GLY A 63 68.49 4.14 -6.06
CA GLY A 63 69.38 5.30 -6.19
C GLY A 63 69.80 5.87 -4.84
N GLY A 64 68.86 6.05 -3.91
CA GLY A 64 69.12 6.52 -2.55
C GLY A 64 70.11 5.63 -1.80
N ASN A 65 69.93 4.31 -1.85
CA ASN A 65 70.83 3.36 -1.20
C ASN A 65 72.26 3.42 -1.77
N PHE A 66 72.41 3.53 -3.09
CA PHE A 66 73.73 3.70 -3.72
C PHE A 66 74.35 5.06 -3.41
N GLY A 67 73.55 6.13 -3.38
CA GLY A 67 73.99 7.46 -2.96
C GLY A 67 74.56 7.45 -1.54
N VAL A 68 73.82 6.88 -0.58
CA VAL A 68 74.29 6.77 0.82
C VAL A 68 75.58 5.97 0.92
N TRP A 69 75.72 4.87 0.17
CA TRP A 69 76.97 4.11 0.11
C TRP A 69 78.15 4.95 -0.42
N GLY A 70 77.97 5.64 -1.56
CA GLY A 70 79.01 6.48 -2.17
C GLY A 70 79.40 7.69 -1.32
N GLY A 71 78.42 8.35 -0.68
CA GLY A 71 78.67 9.46 0.22
C GLY A 71 79.38 9.04 1.51
N MET A 72 78.99 7.90 2.09
CA MET A 72 79.62 7.39 3.31
C MET A 72 81.06 6.93 3.05
N PHE A 73 81.31 6.27 1.91
CA PHE A 73 82.66 5.90 1.47
C PHE A 73 83.58 7.12 1.35
N SER A 74 83.12 8.15 0.64
CA SER A 74 83.90 9.37 0.41
C SER A 74 84.10 10.19 1.68
N THR A 75 83.11 10.18 2.58
CA THR A 75 83.22 10.84 3.89
C THR A 75 84.30 10.17 4.75
N PHE A 76 84.30 8.84 4.83
CA PHE A 76 85.35 8.13 5.56
C PHE A 76 86.72 8.24 4.89
N ASP A 77 86.79 8.25 3.56
CA ASP A 77 88.04 8.46 2.85
C ASP A 77 88.64 9.85 3.15
N CYS A 78 87.83 10.91 3.07
CA CYS A 78 88.23 12.27 3.46
C CYS A 78 88.64 12.35 4.95
N ALA A 79 87.93 11.67 5.85
CA ALA A 79 88.27 11.66 7.28
C ALA A 79 89.61 10.94 7.54
N VAL A 80 89.87 9.81 6.87
CA VAL A 80 91.12 9.06 7.00
C VAL A 80 92.28 9.84 6.37
N LYS A 81 92.07 10.49 5.22
CA LYS A 81 93.05 11.41 4.60
C LYS A 81 93.39 12.56 5.56
N GLY A 82 92.38 13.19 6.18
CA GLY A 82 92.58 14.27 7.15
C GLY A 82 93.28 13.83 8.43
N TYR A 83 93.07 12.60 8.89
CA TYR A 83 93.75 12.08 10.08
C TYR A 83 95.20 11.63 9.79
N ARG A 84 95.44 10.95 8.65
CA ARG A 84 96.74 10.37 8.32
C ARG A 84 97.66 11.31 7.55
N GLN A 85 97.12 12.38 6.97
CA GLN A 85 97.87 13.37 6.17
C GLN A 85 98.73 12.71 5.07
N LYS A 86 98.26 11.57 4.53
CA LYS A 86 98.89 10.77 3.47
C LYS A 86 97.80 10.20 2.57
N GLU A 87 98.05 10.16 1.26
CA GLU A 87 97.16 9.57 0.27
C GLU A 87 97.73 8.23 -0.22
N ASP A 88 97.33 7.13 0.44
CA ASP A 88 97.72 5.77 0.07
C ASP A 88 96.47 4.90 -0.19
N ALA A 89 96.63 3.77 -0.88
CA ALA A 89 95.55 2.78 -1.10
C ALA A 89 94.89 2.29 0.21
N TRP A 90 95.59 2.39 1.34
CA TRP A 90 95.06 2.12 2.67
C TRP A 90 93.86 3.00 3.06
N ASN A 91 93.74 4.21 2.53
CA ASN A 91 92.62 5.09 2.84
C ASN A 91 91.32 4.53 2.26
N ALA A 92 91.37 4.02 1.01
CA ALA A 92 90.26 3.33 0.35
C ALA A 92 89.88 2.01 1.04
N ILE A 93 90.87 1.24 1.52
CA ILE A 93 90.65 -0.01 2.27
C ILE A 93 89.95 0.27 3.61
N ILE A 94 90.41 1.26 4.35
CA ILE A 94 89.84 1.62 5.67
C ILE A 94 88.45 2.23 5.49
N SER A 95 88.26 3.12 4.51
CA SER A 95 86.95 3.72 4.22
C SER A 95 85.95 2.69 3.71
N GLY A 96 86.37 1.73 2.89
CA GLY A 96 85.58 0.58 2.45
C GLY A 96 85.14 -0.31 3.63
N PHE A 97 86.06 -0.61 4.55
CA PHE A 97 85.75 -1.35 5.78
C PHE A 97 84.72 -0.62 6.64
N LEU A 98 84.94 0.67 6.90
CA LEU A 98 84.05 1.49 7.73
C LEU A 98 82.67 1.64 7.10
N THR A 99 82.58 1.89 5.79
CA THR A 99 81.31 2.01 5.07
C THR A 99 80.50 0.71 5.13
N GLY A 100 81.13 -0.42 4.81
CA GLY A 100 80.48 -1.72 4.87
C GLY A 100 79.99 -2.07 6.27
N GLY A 101 80.79 -1.78 7.29
CA GLY A 101 80.43 -2.00 8.69
C GLY A 101 79.29 -1.09 9.18
N CYS A 102 79.32 0.19 8.83
CA CYS A 102 78.29 1.15 9.23
C CYS A 102 76.93 0.87 8.60
N LEU A 103 76.88 0.50 7.32
CA LEU A 103 75.61 0.21 6.63
C LEU A 103 74.92 -1.04 7.17
N ALA A 104 75.68 -2.05 7.60
CA ALA A 104 75.15 -3.29 8.16
C ALA A 104 75.19 -3.32 9.71
N ALA A 105 75.50 -2.20 10.37
CA ALA A 105 75.52 -2.13 11.82
C ALA A 105 74.16 -2.52 12.43
N ARG A 106 73.06 -2.22 11.72
CA ARG A 106 71.69 -2.53 12.13
C ARG A 106 71.29 -4.01 11.95
N SER A 107 72.00 -4.78 11.13
CA SER A 107 71.73 -6.20 10.90
C SER A 107 72.50 -7.14 11.85
N GLY A 108 73.14 -6.59 12.88
CA GLY A 108 73.84 -7.32 13.93
C GLY A 108 75.36 -7.44 13.69
N PRO A 109 76.15 -7.68 14.75
CA PRO A 109 77.61 -7.57 14.71
C PRO A 109 78.28 -8.56 13.75
N ARG A 110 77.73 -9.78 13.59
CA ARG A 110 78.24 -10.76 12.62
C ARG A 110 78.00 -10.32 11.17
N SER A 111 76.85 -9.73 10.88
CA SER A 111 76.52 -9.20 9.56
C SER A 111 77.34 -7.95 9.24
N ALA A 112 77.51 -7.05 10.21
CA ALA A 112 78.34 -5.85 10.10
C ALA A 112 79.82 -6.17 9.81
N LEU A 113 80.37 -7.21 10.45
CA LEU A 113 81.74 -7.62 10.19
C LEU A 113 81.87 -8.31 8.83
N GLY A 114 80.88 -9.12 8.45
CA GLY A 114 80.81 -9.74 7.12
C GLY A 114 80.78 -8.71 5.98
N SER A 115 79.94 -7.68 6.10
CA SER A 115 79.84 -6.61 5.09
C SER A 115 81.07 -5.69 5.05
N ALA A 116 81.69 -5.41 6.20
CA ALA A 116 82.92 -4.63 6.28
C ALA A 116 84.07 -5.32 5.54
N VAL A 117 84.23 -6.63 5.76
CA VAL A 117 85.23 -7.44 5.05
C VAL A 117 84.91 -7.55 3.56
N ALA A 118 83.63 -7.72 3.18
CA ALA A 118 83.22 -7.80 1.79
C ALA A 118 83.52 -6.49 1.03
N CYS A 119 83.20 -5.33 1.60
CA CYS A 119 83.49 -4.03 0.99
C CYS A 119 85.01 -3.79 0.88
N THR A 120 85.79 -4.23 1.87
CA THR A 120 87.26 -4.13 1.83
C THR A 120 87.85 -4.95 0.69
N LYS A 121 87.32 -6.16 0.43
CA LYS A 121 87.77 -7.00 -0.69
C LYS A 121 87.46 -6.37 -2.05
N ALA A 122 86.36 -5.62 -2.17
CA ALA A 122 85.99 -4.94 -3.41
C ALA A 122 86.89 -3.74 -3.72
N THR A 123 87.49 -3.11 -2.71
CA THR A 123 88.45 -2.00 -2.88
C THR A 123 89.89 -2.45 -3.11
N ASP A 124 90.19 -3.73 -2.89
CA ASP A 124 91.54 -4.30 -2.99
C ASP A 124 91.75 -4.99 -4.35
N ASN A 125 92.14 -4.23 -5.37
CA ASN A 125 92.52 -4.78 -6.68
C ASN A 125 94.05 -4.87 -6.86
N SER A 126 94.82 -4.81 -5.77
CA SER A 126 96.29 -4.89 -5.86
C SER A 126 96.92 -5.58 -4.65
N SER A 127 97.47 -6.78 -4.92
CA SER A 127 98.53 -7.52 -4.19
C SER A 127 98.08 -8.69 -3.31
N HIS A 128 98.43 -9.89 -3.75
CA HIS A 128 98.48 -11.12 -2.95
C HIS A 128 99.41 -10.95 -1.71
N HIS A 129 98.90 -10.54 -0.54
CA HIS A 129 99.41 -10.84 0.81
C HIS A 129 98.68 -10.01 1.89
N CYS A 130 97.72 -10.58 2.64
CA CYS A 130 97.57 -10.23 4.08
C CYS A 130 96.46 -10.98 4.86
N PRO A 131 96.82 -11.95 5.72
CA PRO A 131 96.00 -12.34 6.88
C PRO A 131 96.23 -11.43 8.12
N LYS A 132 97.12 -10.43 8.05
CA LYS A 132 97.48 -9.55 9.19
C LYS A 132 96.63 -8.27 9.30
N THR A 133 96.06 -7.77 8.21
CA THR A 133 95.20 -6.56 8.18
C THR A 133 93.86 -6.74 8.88
N CYS A 134 93.23 -7.91 8.73
CA CYS A 134 91.94 -8.21 9.34
C CYS A 134 92.00 -8.22 10.89
N ARG A 135 93.15 -8.63 11.45
CA ARG A 135 93.39 -8.63 12.91
C ARG A 135 93.61 -7.23 13.48
N GLN A 136 94.12 -6.31 12.68
CA GLN A 136 94.37 -4.92 13.08
C GLN A 136 93.09 -4.06 12.99
N ALA A 137 92.24 -4.31 11.98
CA ALA A 137 90.91 -3.71 11.88
C ALA A 137 89.99 -4.13 13.06
N HIS A 138 90.07 -5.39 13.50
CA HIS A 138 89.32 -5.89 14.67
C HIS A 138 89.74 -5.21 15.99
N ARG A 139 91.03 -4.87 16.15
CA ARG A 139 91.53 -4.12 17.32
C ARG A 139 91.07 -2.65 17.28
N MET A 140 91.02 -2.03 16.10
CA MET A 140 90.56 -0.65 15.95
C MET A 140 89.05 -0.51 16.23
N TYR A 141 88.24 -1.48 15.79
CA TYR A 141 86.80 -1.54 16.06
C TYR A 141 86.48 -1.63 17.57
N ASN A 142 87.22 -2.47 18.30
CA ASN A 142 87.05 -2.56 19.76
C ASN A 142 87.51 -1.30 20.50
N ILE A 143 88.56 -0.60 20.04
CA ILE A 143 89.01 0.66 20.68
C ILE A 143 87.99 1.79 20.47
N ILE A 144 87.35 1.87 19.29
CA ILE A 144 86.34 2.87 18.98
C ILE A 144 85.05 2.62 19.77
N LEU A 145 84.60 1.36 19.87
CA LEU A 145 83.43 1.00 20.70
C LEU A 145 83.69 1.18 22.20
N LEU A 146 84.91 0.92 22.69
CA LEU A 146 85.25 1.16 24.11
C LEU A 146 85.25 2.67 24.46
N ARG A 147 85.68 3.53 23.53
CA ARG A 147 85.66 5.00 23.73
C ARG A 147 84.25 5.60 23.68
N ILE A 148 83.35 5.01 22.89
CA ILE A 148 81.95 5.46 22.80
C ILE A 148 81.13 4.97 24.02
N ALA A 149 81.52 3.85 24.65
CA ALA A 149 80.81 3.28 25.80
C ALA A 149 81.19 3.90 27.17
N LEU A 150 82.29 4.67 27.27
CA LEU A 150 82.83 5.16 28.55
C LEU A 150 82.62 6.65 28.84
N ASP A 151 81.97 7.43 27.98
CA ASP A 151 81.77 8.86 28.24
C ASP A 151 80.39 9.14 28.86
N ARG A 152 80.32 9.04 30.20
CA ARG A 152 79.14 9.40 31.02
C ARG A 152 79.46 10.64 31.87
N THR A 153 78.89 11.78 31.45
CA THR A 153 78.61 13.03 32.22
C THR A 153 79.77 13.99 32.52
N PRO A 154 79.50 15.27 32.88
CA PRO A 154 78.95 16.35 32.04
C PRO A 154 79.84 17.62 32.08
N SER A 155 79.49 18.61 31.26
CA SER A 155 79.92 20.03 31.27
C SER A 155 81.07 20.47 30.32
N ARG A 156 80.70 21.43 29.47
CA ARG A 156 81.51 22.44 28.75
C ARG A 156 82.62 21.93 27.82
N SER A 157 82.28 21.74 26.54
CA SER A 157 82.78 22.63 25.49
C SER A 157 82.03 22.38 24.18
N LEU A 158 81.41 23.45 23.70
CA LEU A 158 80.79 23.58 22.38
C LEU A 158 81.87 23.57 21.28
N TYR A 159 81.39 23.39 20.04
CA TYR A 159 82.13 23.48 18.76
C TYR A 159 83.01 22.28 18.46
N TYR A 160 82.42 21.21 17.87
CA TYR A 160 83.00 20.38 16.79
C TYR A 160 82.14 19.13 16.51
N SER A 161 81.22 18.77 17.40
CA SER A 161 80.37 17.56 17.28
C SER A 161 78.96 17.79 16.71
N SER A 162 78.73 18.89 15.99
CA SER A 162 77.39 19.26 15.47
C SER A 162 77.18 18.93 13.98
N CYS A 163 78.16 18.32 13.29
CA CYS A 163 78.03 18.01 11.86
C CYS A 163 77.72 16.54 11.54
N ILE A 164 77.89 15.60 12.49
CA ILE A 164 77.75 14.16 12.21
C ILE A 164 76.35 13.62 12.62
N ILE A 165 75.60 14.33 13.47
CA ILE A 165 74.26 13.90 13.92
C ILE A 165 73.11 14.65 13.21
N SER A 166 73.38 15.70 12.44
CA SER A 166 72.34 16.51 11.77
C SER A 166 71.87 16.00 10.40
N PHE A 167 72.39 14.88 9.88
CA PHE A 167 71.90 14.28 8.62
C PHE A 167 70.73 13.28 8.81
N LEU A 168 70.26 13.09 10.05
CA LEU A 168 69.16 12.18 10.40
C LEU A 168 67.91 12.88 10.94
N SER A 169 67.77 14.19 10.76
CA SER A 169 66.58 14.93 11.19
C SER A 169 66.27 16.09 10.25
N ILE A 170 65.38 15.84 9.27
CA ILE A 170 64.52 16.88 8.70
C ILE A 170 63.08 16.53 9.10
N PRO A 171 62.34 17.46 9.73
CA PRO A 171 61.01 17.24 10.26
C PRO A 171 59.94 17.37 9.17
N THR A 172 59.01 16.42 9.14
CA THR A 172 57.69 16.61 8.50
C THR A 172 56.77 17.37 9.46
N PRO A 173 56.13 18.49 9.06
CA PRO A 173 55.08 19.09 9.87
C PRO A 173 53.75 18.32 9.70
N LEU A 174 53.08 18.11 10.83
CA LEU A 174 51.81 17.39 10.98
C LEU A 174 50.79 18.33 11.65
N HIS A 175 49.63 18.51 11.01
CA HIS A 175 48.29 18.77 11.58
C HIS A 175 47.31 18.83 10.39
N ASN A 176 46.13 18.20 10.31
CA ASN A 176 45.23 17.52 11.27
C ASN A 176 44.25 16.64 10.44
N THR A 177 44.18 15.30 10.60
CA THR A 177 43.18 14.47 11.36
C THR A 177 41.82 14.18 10.66
N PRO A 178 41.04 13.11 11.00
CA PRO A 178 41.36 11.84 11.71
C PRO A 178 40.69 10.54 11.12
N LEU A 179 41.21 9.36 11.55
CA LEU A 179 40.58 8.03 11.76
C LEU A 179 41.72 6.99 11.68
N VAL A 180 42.44 6.63 12.76
CA VAL A 180 42.11 5.80 13.94
C VAL A 180 41.61 4.39 13.57
N CYS A 181 42.54 3.42 13.70
CA CYS A 181 42.44 2.02 14.17
C CYS A 181 41.46 1.07 13.43
N ASP A 182 41.80 -0.12 12.93
CA ASP A 182 42.73 -1.16 13.38
C ASP A 182 43.18 -2.03 12.19
N LEU A 183 44.46 -2.41 12.14
CA LEU A 183 44.95 -3.72 11.62
C LEU A 183 46.47 -3.78 11.81
N LEU A 184 46.86 -4.16 13.02
CA LEU A 184 48.17 -4.73 13.33
C LEU A 184 48.10 -6.25 13.08
N GLU A 185 49.27 -6.83 12.79
CA GLU A 185 49.58 -8.25 12.53
C GLU A 185 49.31 -8.69 11.07
N CYS A 186 50.23 -9.30 10.32
CA CYS A 186 51.47 -9.98 10.65
C CYS A 186 52.28 -10.13 9.34
N VAL A 187 53.50 -9.59 9.23
CA VAL A 187 54.50 -10.12 8.28
C VAL A 187 55.88 -10.07 8.93
N ARG A 188 56.27 -11.19 9.53
CA ARG A 188 57.67 -11.58 9.72
C ARG A 188 58.05 -12.63 8.66
N PRO A 189 59.36 -12.85 8.44
CA PRO A 189 59.95 -13.06 7.12
C PRO A 189 60.02 -14.55 6.73
N PHE A 190 60.06 -14.81 5.43
CA PHE A 190 60.41 -16.12 4.89
C PHE A 190 61.86 -16.11 4.38
N SER A 191 62.66 -17.04 4.89
CA SER A 191 63.87 -17.54 4.23
C SER A 191 63.94 -19.07 4.39
N ALA A 192 64.12 -19.72 3.23
CA ALA A 192 64.80 -20.98 2.96
C ALA A 192 64.13 -22.35 3.28
N ASP A 193 64.13 -23.16 2.21
CA ASP A 193 64.40 -24.60 2.11
C ASP A 193 63.28 -25.66 2.22
N TRP A 194 63.00 -26.20 1.02
CA TRP A 194 63.09 -27.61 0.61
C TRP A 194 61.97 -28.64 0.91
N LEU A 195 61.52 -29.21 -0.22
CA LEU A 195 61.14 -30.59 -0.56
C LEU A 195 59.92 -31.31 0.05
N ALA A 196 59.30 -32.06 -0.87
CA ALA A 196 58.28 -33.11 -0.70
C ALA A 196 56.91 -32.57 -0.24
N ASP A 197 55.78 -32.99 -0.80
CA ASP A 197 55.51 -34.30 -1.38
C ASP A 197 54.32 -34.26 -2.34
N GLU A 198 54.27 -35.31 -3.13
CA GLU A 198 53.37 -35.63 -4.22
C GLU A 198 51.91 -35.86 -3.79
N ALA A 199 50.99 -35.60 -4.73
CA ALA A 199 49.76 -36.35 -4.98
C ALA A 199 48.80 -36.71 -3.82
N ARG A 200 47.56 -36.18 -3.88
CA ARG A 200 46.35 -36.99 -4.14
C ARG A 200 45.04 -36.20 -4.07
N SER A 201 44.18 -36.50 -5.04
CA SER A 201 42.70 -36.62 -4.98
C SER A 201 41.86 -35.47 -4.40
N SER A 202 41.18 -34.77 -5.30
CA SER A 202 39.71 -34.56 -5.44
C SER A 202 38.76 -34.94 -4.26
N PRO A 203 37.49 -34.49 -4.25
CA PRO A 203 36.99 -33.22 -3.73
C PRO A 203 35.83 -33.39 -2.73
N CYS A 204 35.83 -32.71 -1.57
CA CYS A 204 34.69 -32.59 -0.62
C CYS A 204 34.90 -31.25 0.12
N LEU A 205 33.98 -30.31 0.31
CA LEU A 205 32.52 -30.33 0.42
C LEU A 205 31.87 -29.31 -0.53
N ARG A 206 30.96 -29.78 -1.38
CA ARG A 206 29.80 -29.01 -1.83
C ARG A 206 28.62 -29.50 -1.01
N ARG A 207 28.22 -28.76 0.03
CA ARG A 207 26.89 -28.88 0.61
C ARG A 207 26.10 -27.62 0.26
N THR A 208 25.40 -27.76 -0.85
CA THR A 208 24.11 -27.14 -1.19
C THR A 208 23.46 -26.26 -0.11
N LEU A 209 23.31 -24.97 -0.42
CA LEU A 209 22.15 -24.19 0.01
C LEU A 209 21.46 -23.67 -1.25
N GLN A 210 20.56 -24.50 -1.79
CA GLN A 210 19.51 -24.06 -2.70
C GLN A 210 18.43 -23.32 -1.89
N PRO A 211 17.74 -22.33 -2.49
CA PRO A 211 16.67 -21.58 -1.83
C PRO A 211 15.49 -22.51 -1.47
N PRO A 212 14.75 -22.24 -0.38
CA PRO A 212 13.67 -23.12 0.05
C PRO A 212 12.54 -23.13 -0.99
N LYS A 213 12.28 -24.31 -1.56
CA LYS A 213 11.03 -24.61 -2.26
C LYS A 213 9.89 -24.60 -1.23
N LEU A 214 8.91 -23.73 -1.43
CA LEU A 214 7.66 -23.71 -0.66
C LEU A 214 6.97 -25.07 -0.79
N ARG A 215 6.87 -25.79 0.33
CA ARG A 215 6.02 -26.98 0.47
C ARG A 215 4.56 -26.54 0.39
N ARG A 216 3.83 -27.14 -0.56
CA ARG A 216 2.36 -27.21 -0.60
C ARG A 216 1.85 -27.64 0.79
N ILE A 217 1.15 -26.73 1.46
CA ILE A 217 0.36 -27.07 2.65
C ILE A 217 -0.95 -27.68 2.15
N ARG A 218 -1.10 -29.00 2.32
CA ARG A 218 -2.40 -29.67 2.24
C ARG A 218 -3.23 -29.17 3.42
N ARG A 219 -4.23 -28.32 3.16
CA ARG A 219 -5.30 -28.07 4.14
C ARG A 219 -6.17 -29.33 4.21
N GLN A 220 -6.17 -29.97 5.37
CA GLN A 220 -7.18 -30.95 5.73
C GLN A 220 -8.54 -30.23 5.82
N GLN A 221 -9.49 -30.65 5.00
CA GLN A 221 -10.90 -30.34 5.20
C GLN A 221 -11.39 -31.21 6.37
N SER A 222 -11.75 -30.60 7.49
CA SER A 222 -12.63 -31.28 8.46
C SER A 222 -14.05 -31.18 7.95
N THR A 223 -14.54 -32.29 7.43
CA THR A 223 -15.96 -32.51 7.16
C THR A 223 -16.71 -32.51 8.50
N TYR A 224 -17.50 -31.47 8.74
CA TYR A 224 -18.55 -31.54 9.76
C TYR A 224 -19.64 -32.49 9.24
N ARG A 225 -19.85 -33.56 10.00
CA ARG A 225 -20.82 -34.62 9.75
C ARG A 225 -22.20 -34.08 10.12
N GLY A 226 -22.88 -33.46 9.15
CA GLY A 226 -24.32 -33.21 9.23
C GLY A 226 -25.05 -34.54 9.06
N VAL A 227 -25.86 -34.89 10.05
CA VAL A 227 -26.70 -36.09 10.08
C VAL A 227 -27.70 -36.01 8.92
N SER A 228 -27.54 -36.86 7.90
CA SER A 228 -28.62 -37.14 6.97
C SER A 228 -29.50 -38.23 7.58
N THR A 229 -30.72 -37.88 7.94
CA THR A 229 -31.79 -38.85 8.12
C THR A 229 -32.20 -39.32 6.73
N SER A 230 -31.64 -40.46 6.33
CA SER A 230 -32.13 -41.27 5.21
C SER A 230 -33.55 -41.74 5.53
N THR A 231 -34.55 -41.13 4.89
CA THR A 231 -35.87 -41.74 4.75
C THR A 231 -35.82 -42.67 3.54
N LYS A 232 -35.94 -43.96 3.85
CA LYS A 232 -36.05 -45.05 2.89
C LYS A 232 -37.28 -44.84 2.01
N THR A 233 -37.08 -45.02 0.71
CA THR A 233 -38.11 -45.44 -0.23
C THR A 233 -38.74 -46.74 0.26
N CYS A 234 -39.97 -46.65 0.76
CA CYS A 234 -40.87 -47.79 0.93
C CYS A 234 -41.99 -47.63 -0.09
N THR A 235 -41.94 -48.49 -1.11
CA THR A 235 -43.08 -48.85 -1.96
C THR A 235 -44.20 -49.41 -1.09
N ALA A 236 -45.35 -48.72 -1.04
CA ALA A 236 -46.59 -49.26 -0.52
C ALA A 236 -47.81 -48.64 -1.22
N ALA A 237 -48.51 -49.52 -1.93
CA ALA A 237 -49.95 -49.59 -2.16
C ALA A 237 -50.74 -48.34 -2.61
N ASN A 238 -51.27 -48.46 -3.84
CA ASN A 238 -52.48 -47.80 -4.32
C ASN A 238 -53.58 -47.74 -3.25
N GLY A 239 -53.99 -46.52 -2.91
CA GLY A 239 -55.25 -46.21 -2.26
C GLY A 239 -55.62 -44.78 -2.66
N GLY A 240 -56.66 -44.62 -3.47
CA GLY A 240 -57.11 -43.32 -3.95
C GLY A 240 -57.39 -42.37 -2.78
N PHE A 241 -56.66 -41.27 -2.73
CA PHE A 241 -56.92 -40.15 -1.84
C PHE A 241 -57.44 -39.00 -2.70
N SER A 242 -58.56 -38.45 -2.26
CA SER A 242 -59.32 -37.35 -2.87
C SER A 242 -58.52 -36.05 -2.95
N ASN A 243 -58.62 -35.35 -4.08
CA ASN A 243 -57.88 -34.12 -4.45
C ASN A 243 -57.90 -33.01 -3.38
N ASP A 244 -58.93 -32.91 -2.53
CA ASP A 244 -59.04 -31.85 -1.50
C ASP A 244 -57.90 -31.87 -0.46
N LYS A 245 -57.33 -33.03 -0.14
CA LYS A 245 -56.25 -33.14 0.87
C LYS A 245 -54.87 -32.76 0.35
N GLN A 246 -54.69 -32.71 -0.96
CA GLN A 246 -53.41 -32.41 -1.58
C GLN A 246 -53.17 -30.89 -1.62
N PHE A 247 -54.23 -30.12 -1.83
CA PHE A 247 -54.23 -28.65 -1.76
C PHE A 247 -53.91 -28.13 -0.34
N GLU A 248 -54.53 -28.69 0.70
CA GLU A 248 -54.28 -28.28 2.10
C GLU A 248 -52.83 -28.49 2.57
N LEU A 249 -52.11 -29.46 1.99
CA LEU A 249 -50.72 -29.75 2.30
C LEU A 249 -49.76 -28.77 1.59
N GLU A 250 -50.05 -28.38 0.35
CA GLU A 250 -49.24 -27.44 -0.44
C GLU A 250 -49.29 -26.01 0.12
N ASP A 251 -50.46 -25.53 0.54
CA ASP A 251 -50.64 -24.19 1.15
C ASP A 251 -49.85 -24.05 2.48
N GLN A 252 -49.82 -25.11 3.29
CA GLN A 252 -49.01 -25.17 4.51
C GLN A 252 -47.51 -25.19 4.23
N HIS A 253 -47.10 -25.73 3.08
CA HIS A 253 -45.72 -25.67 2.62
C HIS A 253 -45.34 -24.25 2.17
N ALA A 254 -46.24 -23.52 1.51
CA ALA A 254 -46.01 -22.13 1.09
C ALA A 254 -45.79 -21.19 2.27
N LEU A 255 -46.62 -21.28 3.32
CA LEU A 255 -46.52 -20.40 4.49
C LEU A 255 -45.24 -20.65 5.32
N ARG A 256 -44.79 -21.90 5.42
CA ARG A 256 -43.51 -22.26 6.05
C ARG A 256 -42.31 -21.77 5.24
N ARG A 257 -42.38 -21.81 3.91
CA ARG A 257 -41.35 -21.23 3.03
C ARG A 257 -41.35 -19.70 3.12
N ALA A 258 -42.51 -19.05 3.11
CA ALA A 258 -42.63 -17.61 3.29
C ALA A 258 -41.95 -17.15 4.59
N ARG A 259 -42.15 -17.90 5.68
CA ARG A 259 -41.44 -17.67 6.94
C ARG A 259 -39.92 -17.80 6.80
N SER A 260 -39.40 -18.82 6.12
CA SER A 260 -37.94 -18.95 5.93
C SER A 260 -37.37 -17.80 5.11
N VAL A 261 -38.07 -17.38 4.05
CA VAL A 261 -37.66 -16.25 3.20
C VAL A 261 -37.68 -14.94 3.98
N LEU A 262 -38.69 -14.69 4.82
CA LEU A 262 -38.72 -13.53 5.71
C LEU A 262 -37.54 -13.51 6.70
N LEU A 263 -37.16 -14.68 7.24
CA LEU A 263 -35.99 -14.80 8.10
C LEU A 263 -34.68 -14.57 7.32
N SER A 264 -34.58 -15.04 6.07
CA SER A 264 -33.46 -14.73 5.18
C SER A 264 -33.39 -13.21 4.91
N ALA A 265 -34.51 -12.58 4.60
CA ALA A 265 -34.62 -11.14 4.35
C ALA A 265 -34.30 -10.28 5.58
N SER A 266 -34.57 -10.76 6.80
CA SER A 266 -34.20 -10.06 8.04
C SER A 266 -32.68 -9.84 8.17
N ARG A 267 -31.87 -10.72 7.55
CA ARG A 267 -30.41 -10.57 7.48
C ARG A 267 -29.98 -9.41 6.57
N LEU A 268 -30.85 -9.02 5.63
CA LEU A 268 -30.63 -7.89 4.75
C LEU A 268 -30.98 -6.55 5.41
N GLN A 269 -31.74 -6.54 6.51
CA GLN A 269 -32.24 -5.30 7.10
C GLN A 269 -31.23 -4.63 8.06
N ARG A 270 -31.25 -3.28 8.13
CA ARG A 270 -30.54 -2.53 9.18
C ARG A 270 -31.20 -2.75 10.53
N LYS A 271 -30.37 -2.91 11.58
CA LYS A 271 -30.80 -2.92 13.00
C LYS A 271 -31.54 -1.64 13.46
N GLU A 272 -31.44 -0.55 12.71
CA GLU A 272 -31.97 0.77 13.10
C GLU A 272 -33.27 1.17 12.36
N ALA A 273 -33.70 0.43 11.34
CA ALA A 273 -34.95 0.71 10.63
C ALA A 273 -36.15 0.22 11.45
N ARG A 274 -36.49 0.96 12.51
CA ARG A 274 -37.55 0.59 13.47
C ARG A 274 -38.89 0.30 12.80
N ASP A 275 -39.28 1.06 11.77
CA ASP A 275 -40.62 0.96 11.19
C ASP A 275 -40.79 -0.26 10.26
N HIS A 276 -39.81 -0.55 9.41
CA HIS A 276 -39.84 -1.75 8.55
C HIS A 276 -39.50 -3.02 9.33
N GLY A 277 -38.70 -2.93 10.40
CA GLY A 277 -38.38 -4.07 11.27
C GLY A 277 -39.61 -4.59 12.01
N LEU A 278 -40.47 -3.68 12.49
CA LEU A 278 -41.74 -4.03 13.14
C LEU A 278 -42.69 -4.79 12.20
N VAL A 279 -42.75 -4.42 10.92
CA VAL A 279 -43.60 -5.11 9.93
C VAL A 279 -43.06 -6.50 9.60
N LEU A 280 -41.74 -6.65 9.44
CA LEU A 280 -41.12 -7.94 9.13
C LEU A 280 -41.26 -8.92 10.31
N GLU A 281 -41.02 -8.45 11.54
CA GLU A 281 -41.22 -9.24 12.76
C GLU A 281 -42.69 -9.64 12.91
N SER A 282 -43.63 -8.71 12.70
CA SER A 282 -45.08 -8.99 12.74
C SER A 282 -45.50 -10.03 11.70
N LEU A 283 -44.90 -10.04 10.50
CA LEU A 283 -45.17 -11.02 9.45
C LEU A 283 -44.64 -12.41 9.81
N VAL A 284 -43.41 -12.51 10.32
CA VAL A 284 -42.85 -13.79 10.79
C VAL A 284 -43.72 -14.39 11.88
N GLU A 285 -44.14 -13.56 12.83
CA GLU A 285 -45.01 -13.96 13.93
C GLU A 285 -46.44 -14.33 13.47
N ALA A 286 -46.97 -13.67 12.44
CA ALA A 286 -48.22 -14.05 11.81
C ALA A 286 -48.11 -15.42 11.11
N CYS A 287 -47.03 -15.67 10.36
CA CYS A 287 -46.77 -16.97 9.75
C CYS A 287 -46.64 -18.08 10.81
N ASP A 288 -45.98 -17.82 11.94
CA ASP A 288 -45.87 -18.77 13.04
C ASP A 288 -47.24 -19.09 13.68
N ALA A 289 -48.09 -18.08 13.89
CA ALA A 289 -49.41 -18.27 14.47
C ALA A 289 -50.37 -19.04 13.54
N LEU A 290 -50.34 -18.73 12.24
CA LEU A 290 -51.17 -19.39 11.23
C LEU A 290 -50.71 -20.84 11.01
N SER A 291 -49.41 -21.10 10.94
CA SER A 291 -48.86 -22.46 10.77
C SER A 291 -48.99 -23.38 11.99
N ALA A 292 -49.07 -22.82 13.20
CA ALA A 292 -49.29 -23.58 14.44
C ALA A 292 -50.76 -24.02 14.62
N SER A 293 -51.71 -23.37 13.95
CA SER A 293 -53.14 -23.61 14.09
C SER A 293 -53.60 -24.80 13.23
N GLN A 294 -53.16 -26.01 13.60
CA GLN A 294 -53.58 -27.24 12.93
C GLN A 294 -55.05 -27.59 13.28
N VAL A 295 -55.93 -27.38 12.29
CA VAL A 295 -57.20 -28.09 12.05
C VAL A 295 -58.53 -27.46 12.55
N GLU A 296 -58.62 -26.65 13.61
CA GLU A 296 -59.94 -26.11 14.04
C GLU A 296 -59.89 -24.65 14.55
N ARG A 297 -59.32 -23.70 13.78
CA ARG A 297 -59.35 -22.27 14.17
C ARG A 297 -60.73 -21.64 13.94
N ASN A 298 -61.33 -21.04 14.95
CA ASN A 298 -62.58 -20.26 14.77
C ASN A 298 -62.34 -19.13 13.77
N VAL A 299 -63.35 -18.81 12.94
CA VAL A 299 -63.24 -17.70 11.97
C VAL A 299 -63.07 -16.40 12.74
N ARG A 300 -61.98 -15.69 12.45
CA ARG A 300 -61.56 -14.50 13.21
C ARG A 300 -61.99 -13.24 12.48
N ILE A 301 -63.03 -12.61 12.98
CA ILE A 301 -63.47 -11.28 12.53
C ILE A 301 -62.79 -10.25 13.42
N THR A 302 -62.00 -9.35 12.84
CA THR A 302 -61.22 -8.39 13.62
C THR A 302 -61.65 -6.96 13.30
N VAL A 303 -62.10 -6.21 14.30
CA VAL A 303 -62.49 -4.81 14.18
C VAL A 303 -61.36 -3.93 14.69
N TYR A 304 -60.84 -3.10 13.80
CA TYR A 304 -59.87 -2.06 14.12
C TYR A 304 -60.43 -0.70 13.73
N GLY A 305 -60.30 0.28 14.60
CA GLY A 305 -60.65 1.67 14.31
C GLY A 305 -59.51 2.59 14.73
N GLU A 306 -59.22 3.56 13.88
CA GLU A 306 -58.22 4.59 14.19
C GLU A 306 -58.65 5.44 15.39
N GLU A 307 -59.95 5.75 15.45
CA GLU A 307 -60.59 6.28 16.64
C GLU A 307 -61.08 5.14 17.53
N LYS A 308 -60.57 5.11 18.77
CA LYS A 308 -60.95 4.10 19.78
C LYS A 308 -62.47 3.99 19.95
N MET A 309 -63.16 5.12 19.94
CA MET A 309 -64.61 5.18 20.18
C MET A 309 -65.42 4.56 19.04
N SER A 310 -65.03 4.75 17.78
CA SER A 310 -65.77 4.26 16.61
C SER A 310 -65.78 2.72 16.53
N ALA A 311 -64.62 2.09 16.69
CA ALA A 311 -64.55 0.62 16.76
C ALA A 311 -65.29 0.07 17.99
N GLN A 312 -65.18 0.76 19.13
CA GLN A 312 -65.88 0.36 20.35
C GLN A 312 -67.40 0.39 20.18
N ASN A 313 -67.92 1.49 19.62
CA ASN A 313 -69.34 1.68 19.36
C ASN A 313 -69.88 0.61 18.40
N LEU A 314 -69.17 0.38 17.29
CA LEU A 314 -69.57 -0.62 16.30
C LEU A 314 -69.64 -2.03 16.92
N VAL A 315 -68.59 -2.45 17.63
CA VAL A 315 -68.56 -3.77 18.32
C VAL A 315 -69.67 -3.88 19.36
N THR A 316 -69.95 -2.80 20.09
CA THR A 316 -71.04 -2.78 21.08
C THR A 316 -72.39 -2.97 20.41
N VAL A 317 -72.67 -2.24 19.33
CA VAL A 317 -73.94 -2.36 18.61
C VAL A 317 -74.11 -3.73 17.94
N LEU A 318 -73.03 -4.34 17.46
CA LEU A 318 -73.08 -5.68 16.87
C LEU A 318 -73.38 -6.76 17.92
N LEU A 319 -72.83 -6.63 19.14
CA LEU A 319 -72.94 -7.64 20.19
C LEU A 319 -74.14 -7.46 21.12
N ASP A 320 -74.63 -6.22 21.30
CA ASP A 320 -75.72 -5.93 22.23
C ASP A 320 -77.06 -6.49 21.74
N ASP A 321 -77.87 -6.95 22.70
CA ASP A 321 -79.24 -7.39 22.48
C ASP A 321 -80.17 -6.54 23.33
N PRO A 322 -80.91 -5.58 22.74
CA PRO A 322 -81.78 -4.70 23.50
C PRO A 322 -82.98 -5.43 24.14
N LEU A 323 -83.32 -6.64 23.68
CA LEU A 323 -84.46 -7.42 24.16
C LEU A 323 -84.05 -8.54 25.13
N SER A 324 -82.76 -8.84 25.24
CA SER A 324 -82.26 -9.82 26.20
C SER A 324 -82.49 -9.36 27.64
N SER A 325 -82.95 -10.29 28.47
CA SER A 325 -83.16 -10.09 29.91
C SER A 325 -81.87 -10.30 30.72
N ASP A 326 -80.76 -10.63 30.07
CA ASP A 326 -79.49 -10.97 30.73
C ASP A 326 -78.70 -9.70 31.11
N PRO A 327 -78.69 -9.29 32.41
CA PRO A 327 -77.95 -8.11 32.84
C PRO A 327 -76.44 -8.32 32.79
N SER A 328 -75.97 -9.57 32.72
CA SER A 328 -74.54 -9.90 32.75
C SER A 328 -73.84 -9.45 31.46
N LEU A 329 -74.46 -9.68 30.29
CA LEU A 329 -73.94 -9.25 28.98
C LEU A 329 -73.71 -7.75 28.90
N ARG A 330 -74.68 -6.94 29.35
CA ARG A 330 -74.56 -5.47 29.32
C ARG A 330 -73.57 -4.94 30.34
N SER A 331 -73.54 -5.54 31.55
CA SER A 331 -72.55 -5.18 32.56
C SER A 331 -71.12 -5.45 32.06
N GLU A 332 -70.93 -6.50 31.27
CA GLU A 332 -69.65 -6.88 30.68
C GLU A 332 -69.25 -5.95 29.52
N LEU A 333 -70.19 -5.59 28.64
CA LEU A 333 -69.98 -4.59 27.59
C LEU A 333 -69.66 -3.19 28.16
N GLN A 334 -70.29 -2.79 29.26
CA GLN A 334 -70.01 -1.52 29.95
C GLN A 334 -68.69 -1.55 30.74
N ARG A 335 -68.37 -2.68 31.39
CA ARG A 335 -67.08 -2.92 32.07
C ARG A 335 -65.92 -2.78 31.11
N ARG A 336 -66.08 -3.30 29.90
CA ARG A 336 -65.16 -3.20 28.77
C ARG A 336 -64.86 -1.74 28.35
N VAL A 337 -65.84 -0.83 28.39
CA VAL A 337 -65.64 0.60 28.06
C VAL A 337 -64.87 1.33 29.18
N SER A 338 -65.01 0.86 30.42
CA SER A 338 -64.39 1.49 31.60
C SER A 338 -62.96 0.99 31.89
N GLN A 339 -62.55 -0.17 31.37
CA GLN A 339 -61.21 -0.73 31.53
C GLN A 339 -60.27 -0.27 30.40
N ASP A 340 -59.46 0.76 30.67
CA ASP A 340 -58.75 1.50 29.62
C ASP A 340 -57.21 1.45 29.69
N ALA A 341 -56.58 0.44 30.33
CA ALA A 341 -55.15 0.55 30.65
C ALA A 341 -54.20 -0.58 30.21
N GLN A 342 -54.63 -1.84 30.01
CA GLN A 342 -53.64 -2.95 29.85
C GLN A 342 -53.92 -4.01 28.77
N THR A 343 -55.16 -4.19 28.29
CA THR A 343 -55.47 -5.22 27.28
C THR A 343 -55.43 -4.64 25.86
N THR A 344 -54.49 -5.12 25.03
CA THR A 344 -54.31 -4.68 23.64
C THR A 344 -55.36 -5.26 22.68
N VAL A 345 -55.89 -6.45 22.99
CA VAL A 345 -56.89 -7.18 22.20
C VAL A 345 -57.97 -7.74 23.11
N LEU A 346 -59.24 -7.56 22.74
CA LEU A 346 -60.39 -8.22 23.37
C LEU A 346 -61.02 -9.21 22.41
N ARG A 347 -61.31 -10.43 22.88
CA ARG A 347 -61.91 -11.50 22.06
C ARG A 347 -63.26 -11.90 22.63
N PHE A 348 -64.26 -11.98 21.77
CA PHE A 348 -65.63 -12.38 22.12
C PHE A 348 -66.00 -13.68 21.41
N GLN A 349 -66.60 -14.61 22.14
CA GLN A 349 -67.00 -15.92 21.64
C GLN A 349 -68.37 -16.32 22.20
N GLN A 350 -69.09 -17.21 21.50
CA GLN A 350 -70.37 -17.73 21.96
C GLN A 350 -70.24 -18.56 23.24
N THR A 351 -71.17 -18.36 24.17
CA THR A 351 -71.32 -19.18 25.38
C THR A 351 -71.57 -20.66 25.00
N GLY A 352 -70.61 -21.54 25.34
CA GLY A 352 -70.67 -22.99 25.04
C GLY A 352 -69.65 -23.48 24.00
N ALA A 353 -68.92 -22.58 23.33
CA ALA A 353 -67.86 -22.95 22.40
C ALA A 353 -66.59 -23.47 23.11
N GLN A 354 -65.87 -24.40 22.46
CA GLN A 354 -64.61 -24.95 22.97
C GLN A 354 -63.58 -23.83 23.19
N SER A 355 -62.83 -23.95 24.28
CA SER A 355 -61.84 -22.97 24.69
C SER A 355 -60.67 -22.94 23.71
N ASP A 356 -60.53 -21.85 22.96
CA ASP A 356 -59.21 -21.46 22.49
C ASP A 356 -58.29 -21.24 23.71
N ARG A 357 -56.98 -21.43 23.55
CA ARG A 357 -55.98 -21.32 24.63
C ARG A 357 -55.80 -19.89 25.17
N GLU A 358 -56.48 -18.89 24.60
CA GLU A 358 -56.33 -17.47 24.89
C GLU A 358 -57.54 -16.92 25.68
N GLU A 359 -57.34 -15.90 26.52
CA GLU A 359 -58.39 -15.26 27.31
C GLU A 359 -59.49 -14.68 26.38
N SER A 360 -60.68 -15.32 26.36
CA SER A 360 -61.85 -14.88 25.61
C SER A 360 -63.05 -14.63 26.52
N VAL A 361 -63.80 -13.57 26.24
CA VAL A 361 -65.04 -13.24 26.93
C VAL A 361 -66.17 -14.00 26.25
N LYS A 362 -66.81 -14.92 26.98
CA LYS A 362 -67.92 -15.72 26.47
C LYS A 362 -69.24 -14.98 26.68
N LEU A 363 -69.94 -14.69 25.58
CA LEU A 363 -71.19 -13.93 25.56
C LEU A 363 -72.30 -14.71 24.85
N ALA A 364 -73.51 -14.65 25.40
CA ALA A 364 -74.71 -15.17 24.76
C ALA A 364 -75.33 -14.06 23.89
N SER A 365 -74.64 -13.71 22.79
CA SER A 365 -75.12 -12.70 21.84
C SER A 365 -75.79 -13.34 20.62
N PRO A 366 -76.93 -12.81 20.14
CA PRO A 366 -77.58 -13.26 18.91
C PRO A 366 -76.75 -12.97 17.64
N PHE A 367 -75.66 -12.21 17.74
CA PHE A 367 -74.68 -12.05 16.68
C PHE A 367 -74.05 -13.40 16.27
N PHE A 368 -73.60 -14.18 17.25
CA PHE A 368 -72.89 -15.44 17.00
C PHE A 368 -73.79 -16.53 16.43
N THR A 369 -75.09 -16.52 16.75
CA THR A 369 -76.07 -17.52 16.26
C THR A 369 -76.42 -17.37 14.78
N ARG A 370 -76.00 -16.27 14.13
CA ARG A 370 -76.28 -16.02 12.70
C ARG A 370 -75.34 -16.78 11.78
N PHE A 371 -74.18 -17.19 12.28
CA PHE A 371 -73.16 -17.88 11.49
C PHE A 371 -73.33 -19.40 11.61
N SER A 372 -73.19 -20.11 10.49
CA SER A 372 -73.16 -21.58 10.45
C SER A 372 -71.83 -22.18 10.92
N VAL A 373 -70.81 -21.32 11.12
CA VAL A 373 -69.43 -21.64 11.48
C VAL A 373 -69.10 -20.95 12.81
N PRO A 374 -68.28 -21.53 13.70
CA PRO A 374 -67.88 -20.85 14.93
C PRO A 374 -67.00 -19.62 14.63
N VAL A 375 -67.49 -18.45 15.06
CA VAL A 375 -66.85 -17.14 14.84
C VAL A 375 -66.34 -16.57 16.16
N VAL A 376 -65.16 -15.94 16.12
CA VAL A 376 -64.59 -15.12 17.19
C VAL A 376 -64.49 -13.68 16.71
N LEU A 377 -65.09 -12.75 17.45
CA LEU A 377 -65.00 -11.32 17.19
C LEU A 377 -63.87 -10.72 18.03
N GLN A 378 -62.91 -10.06 17.39
CA GLN A 378 -61.77 -9.41 18.03
C GLN A 378 -61.87 -7.90 17.89
N GLU A 379 -61.58 -7.18 18.97
CA GLU A 379 -61.48 -5.73 18.99
C GLU A 379 -60.05 -5.32 19.32
N LEU A 380 -59.45 -4.51 18.45
CA LEU A 380 -58.09 -3.99 18.59
C LEU A 380 -58.10 -2.59 19.20
N ARG A 381 -57.30 -2.38 20.27
CA ARG A 381 -57.28 -1.11 21.06
C ARG A 381 -55.94 -0.36 21.08
N SER A 382 -54.85 -0.97 20.59
CA SER A 382 -53.47 -0.45 20.68
C SER A 382 -52.69 -0.60 19.36
N SER A 383 -51.60 0.17 19.19
CA SER A 383 -50.89 0.47 17.93
C SER A 383 -49.64 -0.37 17.60
N SER A 384 -49.02 -1.06 18.57
CA SER A 384 -47.75 -1.79 18.32
C SER A 384 -47.97 -3.12 17.60
N ASP A 385 -48.94 -3.92 18.05
CA ASP A 385 -49.17 -5.29 17.55
C ASP A 385 -50.38 -5.37 16.60
N THR A 386 -50.92 -4.21 16.19
CA THR A 386 -52.13 -4.13 15.37
C THR A 386 -51.97 -4.86 14.05
N ILE A 387 -50.82 -4.67 13.40
CA ILE A 387 -50.51 -5.25 12.10
C ILE A 387 -50.50 -6.78 12.20
N ARG A 388 -49.88 -7.33 13.24
CA ARG A 388 -49.87 -8.77 13.51
C ARG A 388 -51.29 -9.33 13.59
N HIS A 389 -52.16 -8.71 14.39
CA HIS A 389 -53.52 -9.22 14.57
C HIS A 389 -54.41 -9.05 13.33
N LEU A 390 -54.20 -7.99 12.54
CA LEU A 390 -54.87 -7.80 11.26
C LEU A 390 -54.43 -8.84 10.22
N LEU A 391 -53.14 -9.18 10.15
CA LEU A 391 -52.63 -10.22 9.27
C LEU A 391 -53.13 -11.62 9.63
N GLN A 392 -53.45 -11.85 10.91
CA GLN A 392 -54.03 -13.10 11.39
C GLN A 392 -55.56 -13.18 11.21
N SER A 393 -56.21 -12.09 10.77
CA SER A 393 -57.66 -12.03 10.69
C SER A 393 -58.18 -12.58 9.37
N ASP A 394 -59.22 -13.40 9.44
CA ASP A 394 -59.87 -13.96 8.24
C ASP A 394 -60.80 -12.92 7.58
N VAL A 395 -61.43 -12.08 8.41
CA VAL A 395 -62.27 -10.96 7.96
C VAL A 395 -61.89 -9.69 8.74
N PRO A 396 -60.97 -8.87 8.23
CA PRO A 396 -60.65 -7.58 8.82
C PRO A 396 -61.75 -6.54 8.52
N ILE A 397 -62.19 -5.84 9.56
CA ILE A 397 -63.12 -4.70 9.50
C ILE A 397 -62.36 -3.46 9.93
N LEU A 398 -62.13 -2.54 8.98
CA LEU A 398 -61.52 -1.25 9.24
C LEU A 398 -62.60 -0.19 9.45
N VAL A 399 -62.63 0.42 10.64
CA VAL A 399 -63.52 1.53 10.97
C VAL A 399 -62.76 2.83 10.82
N VAL A 400 -63.13 3.63 9.81
CA VAL A 400 -62.48 4.89 9.48
C VAL A 400 -63.41 6.07 9.68
N SER A 401 -62.86 7.16 10.19
CA SER A 401 -63.55 8.44 10.19
C SER A 401 -63.42 9.10 8.81
N PRO A 402 -64.46 9.76 8.29
CA PRO A 402 -64.44 10.38 6.96
C PRO A 402 -63.43 11.55 6.83
N LEU A 403 -62.83 11.98 7.94
CA LEU A 403 -61.90 13.11 8.00
C LEU A 403 -60.42 12.70 8.02
N ASN A 404 -60.10 11.42 8.23
CA ASN A 404 -58.72 10.97 8.42
C ASN A 404 -58.11 10.40 7.13
N SER A 405 -56.82 10.69 6.93
CA SER A 405 -56.04 10.09 5.84
C SER A 405 -55.55 8.70 6.24
N PRO A 406 -55.49 7.74 5.31
CA PRO A 406 -55.03 6.39 5.61
C PRO A 406 -53.55 6.37 6.00
N HIS A 407 -53.22 5.55 7.00
CA HIS A 407 -51.83 5.28 7.37
C HIS A 407 -51.20 4.24 6.41
N PRO A 408 -50.06 4.55 5.74
CA PRO A 408 -49.43 3.67 4.75
C PRO A 408 -49.14 2.22 5.19
N PRO A 409 -48.59 1.95 6.39
CA PRO A 409 -48.29 0.57 6.79
C PRO A 409 -49.57 -0.26 7.01
N LEU A 410 -50.65 0.37 7.49
CA LEU A 410 -51.94 -0.29 7.70
C LEU A 410 -52.63 -0.61 6.37
N LEU A 411 -52.64 0.32 5.42
CA LEU A 411 -53.17 0.07 4.06
C LEU A 411 -52.53 -1.15 3.42
N SER A 412 -51.21 -1.22 3.55
CA SER A 412 -50.40 -2.24 2.89
C SER A 412 -50.66 -3.64 3.47
N ALA A 413 -51.00 -3.74 4.76
CA ALA A 413 -51.41 -5.00 5.41
C ALA A 413 -52.86 -5.41 5.11
N LEU A 414 -53.71 -4.45 4.70
CA LEU A 414 -55.13 -4.66 4.45
C LEU A 414 -55.43 -4.96 2.97
N SER A 415 -54.65 -4.39 2.04
CA SER A 415 -54.84 -4.59 0.60
C SER A 415 -54.54 -6.01 0.11
N SER A 416 -53.93 -6.85 0.94
CA SER A 416 -53.64 -8.25 0.59
C SER A 416 -54.83 -9.18 0.81
N ASN A 417 -55.76 -8.84 1.72
CA ASN A 417 -56.92 -9.68 2.06
C ASN A 417 -58.13 -9.32 1.19
N LEU A 418 -58.68 -10.31 0.48
CA LEU A 418 -59.85 -10.17 -0.40
C LEU A 418 -61.15 -9.88 0.37
N HIS A 419 -61.22 -10.27 1.65
CA HIS A 419 -62.43 -10.20 2.49
C HIS A 419 -62.43 -8.99 3.44
N THR A 420 -61.65 -7.95 3.13
CA THR A 420 -61.57 -6.74 3.95
C THR A 420 -62.82 -5.89 3.81
N PHE A 421 -63.44 -5.53 4.94
CA PHE A 421 -64.55 -4.59 5.00
C PHE A 421 -64.08 -3.21 5.46
N LEU A 422 -64.53 -2.18 4.75
CA LEU A 422 -64.27 -0.79 5.11
C LEU A 422 -65.56 -0.14 5.60
N VAL A 423 -65.60 0.22 6.88
CA VAL A 423 -66.74 0.88 7.53
C VAL A 423 -66.38 2.34 7.78
N VAL A 424 -67.07 3.25 7.11
CA VAL A 424 -66.92 4.68 7.35
C VAL A 424 -67.94 5.09 8.41
N ASP A 425 -67.45 5.40 9.60
CA ASP A 425 -68.29 5.80 10.73
C ASP A 425 -68.56 7.31 10.68
N GLY A 426 -69.82 7.68 10.42
CA GLY A 426 -70.23 9.08 10.34
C GLY A 426 -71.70 9.26 10.00
N ALA A 427 -72.22 10.47 10.26
CA ALA A 427 -73.63 10.83 10.02
C ALA A 427 -73.93 11.08 8.53
N LEU A 428 -73.63 10.11 7.68
CA LEU A 428 -73.86 10.13 6.24
C LEU A 428 -75.07 9.28 5.88
N ASP A 429 -75.96 9.79 5.03
CA ASP A 429 -77.12 9.02 4.57
C ASP A 429 -76.66 7.97 3.52
N PRO A 430 -76.81 6.66 3.78
CA PRO A 430 -76.37 5.63 2.86
C PRO A 430 -77.14 5.60 1.54
N SER A 431 -78.32 6.24 1.47
CA SER A 431 -79.21 6.24 0.30
C SER A 431 -79.01 7.42 -0.66
N SER A 432 -78.17 8.40 -0.29
CA SER A 432 -77.92 9.60 -1.09
C SER A 432 -76.98 9.32 -2.29
N PRO A 433 -77.21 9.92 -3.49
CA PRO A 433 -76.31 9.76 -4.64
C PRO A 433 -74.90 10.33 -4.40
N SER A 434 -74.78 11.32 -3.51
CA SER A 434 -73.47 11.84 -3.07
C SER A 434 -72.68 10.81 -2.25
N SER A 435 -73.36 9.88 -1.60
CA SER A 435 -72.74 8.82 -0.81
C SER A 435 -72.16 7.71 -1.70
N GLU A 436 -72.73 7.47 -2.87
CA GLU A 436 -72.21 6.49 -3.85
C GLU A 436 -70.89 6.96 -4.49
N THR A 437 -70.82 8.25 -4.82
CA THR A 437 -69.59 8.89 -5.32
C THR A 437 -68.51 8.97 -4.23
N PHE A 438 -68.90 9.19 -2.99
CA PHE A 438 -67.97 9.16 -1.86
C PHE A 438 -67.41 7.74 -1.62
N ARG A 439 -68.24 6.69 -1.72
CA ARG A 439 -67.80 5.29 -1.61
C ARG A 439 -66.77 4.93 -2.67
N SER A 440 -66.96 5.33 -3.92
CA SER A 440 -65.99 5.02 -4.99
C SER A 440 -64.66 5.74 -4.78
N GLN A 441 -64.67 6.98 -4.27
CA GLN A 441 -63.45 7.73 -3.94
C GLN A 441 -62.67 7.06 -2.80
N ILE A 442 -63.36 6.65 -1.73
CA ILE A 442 -62.72 5.98 -0.59
C ILE A 442 -62.22 4.59 -0.97
N ALA A 443 -62.99 3.84 -1.76
CA ALA A 443 -62.59 2.53 -2.28
C ALA A 443 -61.22 2.61 -2.98
N VAL A 444 -61.03 3.61 -3.84
CA VAL A 444 -59.75 3.87 -4.52
C VAL A 444 -58.66 4.30 -3.53
N GLN A 445 -58.99 5.15 -2.56
CA GLN A 445 -58.03 5.65 -1.58
C GLN A 445 -57.47 4.53 -0.67
N TYR A 446 -58.29 3.54 -0.33
CA TYR A 446 -57.91 2.42 0.54
C TYR A 446 -57.54 1.14 -0.23
N GLY A 447 -57.72 1.10 -1.56
CA GLY A 447 -57.44 -0.07 -2.39
C GLY A 447 -58.39 -1.24 -2.15
N VAL A 448 -59.64 -0.96 -1.77
CA VAL A 448 -60.68 -1.96 -1.44
C VAL A 448 -61.81 -1.87 -2.47
N ASP A 449 -62.47 -2.99 -2.76
CA ASP A 449 -63.61 -3.01 -3.68
C ASP A 449 -64.76 -2.12 -3.19
N GLN A 450 -65.38 -1.39 -4.13
CA GLN A 450 -66.51 -0.49 -3.83
C GLN A 450 -67.67 -1.20 -3.10
N ASN A 451 -67.91 -2.48 -3.41
CA ASN A 451 -68.97 -3.28 -2.79
C ASN A 451 -68.70 -3.66 -1.33
N ARG A 452 -67.47 -3.47 -0.86
CA ARG A 452 -67.03 -3.76 0.52
C ARG A 452 -66.96 -2.51 1.39
N VAL A 453 -67.33 -1.34 0.85
CA VAL A 453 -67.37 -0.06 1.57
C VAL A 453 -68.78 0.23 2.10
N PHE A 454 -68.92 0.32 3.41
CA PHE A 454 -70.18 0.57 4.11
C PHE A 454 -70.13 1.90 4.83
N LEU A 455 -71.22 2.68 4.71
CA LEU A 455 -71.41 3.91 5.47
C LEU A 455 -72.29 3.58 6.66
N VAL A 456 -71.77 3.81 7.87
CA VAL A 456 -72.42 3.43 9.12
C VAL A 456 -72.43 4.62 10.07
N ASP A 457 -73.52 4.81 10.83
CA ASP A 457 -73.60 5.78 11.91
C ASP A 457 -73.72 5.03 13.25
N SER A 458 -72.57 4.66 13.83
CA SER A 458 -72.53 3.85 15.04
C SER A 458 -73.10 4.56 16.26
N ALA A 459 -72.94 5.89 16.33
CA ALA A 459 -73.47 6.72 17.41
C ALA A 459 -75.00 6.79 17.39
N ARG A 460 -75.61 6.93 16.21
CA ARG A 460 -77.07 6.88 16.06
C ARG A 460 -77.64 5.52 16.44
N ALA A 461 -76.99 4.44 16.01
CA ALA A 461 -77.43 3.10 16.37
C ALA A 461 -77.36 2.84 17.89
N LEU A 462 -76.29 3.28 18.55
CA LEU A 462 -76.14 3.18 20.01
C LEU A 462 -77.24 3.97 20.74
N ARG A 463 -77.64 5.13 20.23
CA ARG A 463 -78.76 5.92 20.76
C ARG A 463 -80.08 5.14 20.67
N GLY A 464 -80.35 4.50 19.54
CA GLY A 464 -81.53 3.65 19.36
C GLY A 464 -81.54 2.46 20.32
N VAL A 465 -80.41 1.75 20.42
CA VAL A 465 -80.25 0.59 21.33
C VAL A 465 -80.42 1.00 22.79
N SER A 466 -79.78 2.09 23.21
CA SER A 466 -79.89 2.60 24.57
C SER A 466 -81.31 3.07 24.91
N ALA A 467 -82.01 3.74 23.98
CA ALA A 467 -83.39 4.16 24.17
C ALA A 467 -84.34 2.97 24.37
N LEU A 468 -84.20 1.90 23.58
CA LEU A 468 -84.98 0.68 23.73
C LEU A 468 -84.64 -0.09 25.02
N SER A 469 -83.36 -0.10 25.41
CA SER A 469 -82.92 -0.75 26.64
C SER A 469 -83.41 -0.05 27.91
N ALA A 470 -83.60 1.28 27.85
CA ALA A 470 -84.06 2.08 28.99
C ALA A 470 -85.56 1.90 29.26
N ASP A 471 -86.37 1.75 28.20
CA ASP A 471 -87.80 1.48 28.32
C ASP A 471 -88.29 0.55 27.19
N PRO A 472 -88.15 -0.78 27.37
CA PRO A 472 -88.54 -1.76 26.33
C PRO A 472 -90.06 -1.86 26.15
N SER A 473 -90.84 -1.32 27.10
CA SER A 473 -92.31 -1.36 27.06
C SER A 473 -92.94 -0.19 26.31
N SER A 474 -92.15 0.87 26.06
CA SER A 474 -92.63 2.07 25.41
C SER A 474 -92.62 1.98 23.88
N ALA A 475 -93.78 2.21 23.28
CA ALA A 475 -93.93 2.25 21.83
C ALA A 475 -93.08 3.33 21.16
N SER A 476 -92.76 4.43 21.87
CA SER A 476 -91.88 5.47 21.34
C SER A 476 -90.41 5.03 21.33
N ALA A 477 -89.98 4.24 22.30
CA ALA A 477 -88.61 3.69 22.35
C ALA A 477 -88.39 2.63 21.27
N VAL A 478 -89.38 1.76 21.04
CA VAL A 478 -89.36 0.78 19.93
C VAL A 478 -89.29 1.48 18.57
N ARG A 479 -90.08 2.54 18.38
CA ARG A 479 -90.04 3.32 17.13
C ARG A 479 -88.70 4.04 16.93
N ALA A 480 -88.18 4.69 17.98
CA ALA A 480 -86.88 5.34 17.94
C ALA A 480 -85.76 4.35 17.59
N PHE A 481 -85.79 3.15 18.18
CA PHE A 481 -84.85 2.08 17.83
C PHE A 481 -84.97 1.64 16.37
N GLN A 482 -86.19 1.42 15.87
CA GLN A 482 -86.40 1.02 14.47
C GLN A 482 -85.88 2.09 13.50
N ASP A 483 -86.24 3.35 13.73
CA ASP A 483 -85.84 4.47 12.88
C ASP A 483 -84.31 4.70 12.94
N ASP A 484 -83.72 4.71 14.14
CA ASP A 484 -82.28 4.93 14.33
C ASP A 484 -81.44 3.76 13.80
N MET A 485 -81.88 2.50 13.99
CA MET A 485 -81.17 1.32 13.47
C MET A 485 -81.23 1.23 11.95
N LEU A 486 -82.38 1.51 11.32
CA LEU A 486 -82.50 1.51 9.87
C LEU A 486 -81.68 2.64 9.23
N ALA A 487 -81.72 3.83 9.82
CA ALA A 487 -80.94 4.98 9.33
C ALA A 487 -79.43 4.82 9.54
N SER A 488 -79.00 4.00 10.50
CA SER A 488 -77.58 3.79 10.82
C SER A 488 -76.80 2.96 9.78
N GLY A 489 -77.48 2.22 8.88
CA GLY A 489 -76.83 1.35 7.89
C GLY A 489 -76.23 0.04 8.44
N ILE A 490 -76.24 -0.18 9.76
CA ILE A 490 -75.72 -1.40 10.41
C ILE A 490 -76.40 -2.70 9.95
N PRO A 491 -77.74 -2.75 9.72
CA PRO A 491 -78.38 -3.97 9.24
C PRO A 491 -77.83 -4.45 7.89
N ASN A 492 -77.56 -3.53 6.97
CA ASN A 492 -77.01 -3.84 5.64
C ASN A 492 -75.58 -4.38 5.76
N PHE A 493 -74.76 -3.76 6.61
CA PHE A 493 -73.41 -4.23 6.90
C PHE A 493 -73.43 -5.62 7.55
N SER A 494 -74.29 -5.83 8.56
CA SER A 494 -74.39 -7.13 9.25
C SER A 494 -74.87 -8.25 8.33
N HIS A 495 -75.75 -7.96 7.36
CA HIS A 495 -76.19 -8.94 6.37
C HIS A 495 -75.04 -9.30 5.42
N ALA A 496 -74.33 -8.30 4.88
CA ALA A 496 -73.18 -8.52 4.00
C ALA A 496 -72.05 -9.31 4.69
N LEU A 497 -71.82 -9.08 5.98
CA LEU A 497 -70.87 -9.83 6.80
C LEU A 497 -71.30 -11.31 6.92
N SER A 498 -72.58 -11.56 7.23
CA SER A 498 -73.14 -12.91 7.36
C SER A 498 -73.10 -13.66 6.02
N ASP A 499 -73.42 -12.99 4.92
CA ASP A 499 -73.40 -13.56 3.57
C ASP A 499 -71.98 -13.98 3.19
N THR A 500 -70.98 -13.15 3.48
CA THR A 500 -69.58 -13.45 3.16
C THR A 500 -69.08 -14.67 3.91
N VAL A 501 -69.34 -14.75 5.22
CA VAL A 501 -68.93 -15.91 6.02
C VAL A 501 -69.65 -17.18 5.58
N SER A 502 -70.91 -17.07 5.17
CA SER A 502 -71.71 -18.22 4.71
C SER A 502 -71.35 -18.68 3.28
N GLN A 503 -70.94 -17.76 2.42
CA GLN A 503 -70.63 -18.02 1.01
C GLN A 503 -69.30 -18.76 0.83
N TYR A 504 -68.24 -18.31 1.53
CA TYR A 504 -66.89 -18.87 1.39
C TYR A 504 -66.62 -19.99 2.40
N GLY A 505 -67.34 -20.03 3.53
CA GLY A 505 -67.13 -21.04 4.56
C GLY A 505 -65.79 -20.88 5.30
N ALA A 506 -65.54 -21.75 6.28
CA ALA A 506 -64.37 -21.62 7.15
C ALA A 506 -63.05 -21.93 6.43
N GLU A 507 -63.02 -22.95 5.58
CA GLU A 507 -61.79 -23.43 4.94
C GLU A 507 -61.28 -22.45 3.89
N GLN A 508 -62.15 -21.95 3.01
CA GLN A 508 -61.75 -21.01 1.96
C GLN A 508 -61.30 -19.65 2.52
N LEU A 509 -61.97 -19.14 3.56
CA LEU A 509 -61.52 -17.91 4.23
C LEU A 509 -60.12 -18.07 4.83
N ARG A 510 -59.78 -19.27 5.32
CA ARG A 510 -58.46 -19.55 5.89
C ARG A 510 -57.38 -19.60 4.81
N THR A 511 -57.63 -20.31 3.71
CA THR A 511 -56.68 -20.41 2.59
C THR A 511 -56.45 -19.04 1.95
N ASP A 512 -57.51 -18.24 1.78
CA ASP A 512 -57.40 -16.86 1.26
C ASP A 512 -56.53 -15.97 2.16
N THR A 513 -56.66 -16.13 3.48
CA THR A 513 -55.83 -15.40 4.46
C THR A 513 -54.37 -15.84 4.40
N GLU A 514 -54.11 -17.14 4.28
CA GLU A 514 -52.76 -17.68 4.17
C GLU A 514 -52.06 -17.25 2.87
N ASN A 515 -52.81 -17.22 1.77
CA ASN A 515 -52.35 -16.70 0.48
C ASN A 515 -52.10 -15.20 0.52
N ALA A 516 -52.98 -14.43 1.17
CA ALA A 516 -52.81 -12.99 1.35
C ALA A 516 -51.55 -12.65 2.15
N VAL A 517 -51.31 -13.35 3.28
CA VAL A 517 -50.10 -13.18 4.09
C VAL A 517 -48.85 -13.58 3.31
N THR A 518 -48.91 -14.64 2.51
CA THR A 518 -47.79 -15.07 1.65
C THR A 518 -47.47 -14.04 0.56
N LYS A 519 -48.48 -13.54 -0.16
CA LYS A 519 -48.33 -12.44 -1.14
C LYS A 519 -47.75 -11.18 -0.50
N ARG A 520 -48.21 -10.87 0.72
CA ARG A 520 -47.71 -9.73 1.50
C ARG A 520 -46.25 -9.90 1.91
N ALA A 521 -45.87 -11.11 2.31
CA ALA A 521 -44.48 -11.44 2.64
C ALA A 521 -43.58 -11.25 1.41
N ILE A 522 -43.99 -11.76 0.24
CA ILE A 522 -43.25 -11.58 -1.03
C ILE A 522 -43.08 -10.09 -1.36
N ALA A 523 -44.16 -9.31 -1.32
CA ALA A 523 -44.10 -7.86 -1.60
C ALA A 523 -43.15 -7.13 -0.65
N THR A 524 -43.22 -7.44 0.64
CA THR A 524 -42.35 -6.82 1.66
C THR A 524 -40.89 -7.21 1.46
N VAL A 525 -40.60 -8.47 1.11
CA VAL A 525 -39.22 -8.92 0.83
C VAL A 525 -38.69 -8.27 -0.45
N LYS A 526 -39.51 -8.14 -1.50
CA LYS A 526 -39.14 -7.40 -2.72
C LYS A 526 -38.78 -5.95 -2.41
N ASP A 527 -39.55 -5.26 -1.57
CA ASP A 527 -39.22 -3.90 -1.13
C ASP A 527 -37.87 -3.85 -0.39
N VAL A 528 -37.60 -4.82 0.48
CA VAL A 528 -36.31 -4.93 1.19
C VAL A 528 -35.15 -5.20 0.23
N ILE A 529 -35.34 -6.05 -0.78
CA ILE A 529 -34.35 -6.34 -1.83
C ILE A 529 -34.06 -5.08 -2.65
N LEU A 530 -35.10 -4.35 -3.07
CA LEU A 530 -34.96 -3.10 -3.82
C LEU A 530 -34.15 -2.07 -3.02
N GLN A 531 -34.48 -1.89 -1.73
CA GLN A 531 -33.73 -1.01 -0.84
C GLN A 531 -32.27 -1.44 -0.68
N ALA A 532 -32.01 -2.73 -0.47
CA ALA A 532 -30.66 -3.26 -0.31
C ALA A 532 -29.82 -3.10 -1.60
N ASN A 533 -30.43 -3.28 -2.78
CA ASN A 533 -29.80 -3.07 -4.07
C ASN A 533 -29.48 -1.58 -4.31
N GLU A 534 -30.35 -0.67 -3.90
CA GLU A 534 -30.11 0.77 -4.00
C GLU A 534 -28.95 1.21 -3.10
N GLU A 535 -28.88 0.71 -1.86
CA GLU A 535 -27.73 0.94 -0.98
C GLU A 535 -26.42 0.43 -1.59
N ALA A 536 -26.40 -0.79 -2.13
CA ALA A 536 -25.22 -1.36 -2.78
C ALA A 536 -24.78 -0.55 -4.01
N ARG A 537 -25.74 -0.08 -4.81
CA ARG A 537 -25.49 0.78 -5.98
C ARG A 537 -24.93 2.14 -5.59
N GLU A 538 -25.46 2.77 -4.54
CA GLU A 538 -24.96 4.05 -4.03
C GLU A 538 -23.50 3.92 -3.59
N VAL A 539 -23.18 2.89 -2.80
CA VAL A 539 -21.80 2.65 -2.32
C VAL A 539 -20.86 2.38 -3.49
N ARG A 540 -21.27 1.57 -4.47
CA ARG A 540 -20.48 1.32 -5.69
C ARG A 540 -20.19 2.63 -6.41
N SER A 541 -21.21 3.44 -6.70
CA SER A 541 -21.06 4.71 -7.41
C SER A 541 -20.13 5.68 -6.70
N ARG A 542 -20.24 5.80 -5.37
CA ARG A 542 -19.38 6.69 -4.57
C ARG A 542 -17.94 6.16 -4.50
N SER A 543 -17.75 4.84 -4.44
CA SER A 543 -16.42 4.22 -4.49
C SER A 543 -15.75 4.35 -5.86
N SER A 544 -16.50 4.22 -6.95
CA SER A 544 -15.97 4.42 -8.30
C SER A 544 -15.60 5.88 -8.55
N ALA A 545 -16.38 6.83 -8.05
CA ALA A 545 -16.05 8.26 -8.13
C ALA A 545 -14.75 8.60 -7.39
N LEU A 546 -14.51 8.02 -6.20
CA LEU A 546 -13.24 8.19 -5.49
C LEU A 546 -12.06 7.57 -6.26
N GLN A 547 -12.28 6.45 -6.92
CA GLN A 547 -11.25 5.79 -7.73
C GLN A 547 -10.92 6.59 -8.99
N GLU A 548 -11.92 7.14 -9.66
CA GLU A 548 -11.76 8.04 -10.81
C GLU A 548 -10.97 9.28 -10.42
N GLU A 549 -11.33 9.94 -9.30
CA GLU A 549 -10.59 11.10 -8.77
C GLU A 549 -9.12 10.76 -8.48
N ALA A 550 -8.85 9.56 -7.93
CA ALA A 550 -7.49 9.10 -7.66
C ALA A 550 -6.68 8.83 -8.94
N LEU A 551 -7.31 8.28 -9.99
CA LEU A 551 -6.69 8.04 -11.30
C LEU A 551 -6.43 9.36 -12.03
N GLU A 552 -7.39 10.27 -12.05
CA GLU A 552 -7.22 11.61 -12.64
C GLU A 552 -6.09 12.40 -11.97
N ALA A 553 -6.04 12.38 -10.63
CA ALA A 553 -4.98 13.07 -9.89
C ALA A 553 -3.61 12.47 -10.17
N ARG A 554 -3.53 11.15 -10.35
CA ARG A 554 -2.31 10.45 -10.75
C ARG A 554 -1.85 10.88 -12.13
N GLU A 555 -2.72 10.81 -13.13
CA GLU A 555 -2.40 11.22 -14.50
C GLU A 555 -1.99 12.69 -14.56
N ARG A 556 -2.73 13.56 -13.86
CA ARG A 556 -2.40 14.99 -13.74
C ARG A 556 -1.00 15.21 -13.14
N ALA A 557 -0.63 14.46 -12.11
CA ALA A 557 0.69 14.55 -11.50
C ALA A 557 1.81 14.03 -12.41
N GLU A 558 1.59 12.93 -13.13
CA GLU A 558 2.55 12.39 -14.11
C GLU A 558 2.80 13.37 -15.26
N VAL A 559 1.73 13.95 -15.82
CA VAL A 559 1.82 14.96 -16.89
C VAL A 559 2.49 16.25 -16.41
N GLU A 560 2.13 16.75 -15.23
CA GLU A 560 2.69 18.01 -14.71
C GLU A 560 4.20 17.91 -14.41
N ILE A 561 4.66 16.77 -13.89
CA ILE A 561 6.04 16.61 -13.39
C ILE A 561 6.96 16.07 -14.50
N LEU A 562 6.58 14.98 -15.17
CA LEU A 562 7.44 14.33 -16.18
C LEU A 562 7.20 14.90 -17.57
N GLY A 563 5.92 15.14 -17.87
CA GLY A 563 5.38 15.52 -19.17
C GLY A 563 5.53 14.44 -20.25
N GLY A 564 4.39 13.95 -20.72
CA GLY A 564 4.23 13.44 -22.08
C GLY A 564 3.32 12.22 -22.23
N ASP A 565 2.18 12.43 -22.89
CA ASP A 565 1.80 11.64 -24.08
C ASP A 565 1.19 12.59 -25.14
N ALA A 566 1.35 12.23 -26.41
CA ALA A 566 1.33 13.12 -27.59
C ALA A 566 -0.04 13.73 -27.97
N ASP A 567 -1.13 13.31 -27.35
CA ASP A 567 -2.49 13.65 -27.83
C ASP A 567 -3.14 14.86 -27.13
N VAL A 568 -2.60 15.30 -25.98
CA VAL A 568 -3.11 16.48 -25.23
C VAL A 568 -2.10 17.64 -25.21
N ALA A 569 -0.86 17.40 -25.67
CA ALA A 569 0.14 18.43 -25.78
C ALA A 569 -0.21 19.39 -26.93
N VAL A 570 -0.71 20.58 -26.56
CA VAL A 570 -0.56 21.78 -27.39
C VAL A 570 0.88 21.80 -27.92
N GLN A 571 1.04 21.91 -29.24
CA GLN A 571 2.33 21.88 -29.93
C GLN A 571 3.38 22.74 -29.20
N GLY A 572 4.36 22.10 -28.54
CA GLY A 572 5.55 22.78 -28.01
C GLY A 572 5.86 22.62 -26.52
N GLU A 573 4.99 22.02 -25.70
CA GLU A 573 5.30 21.88 -24.26
C GLU A 573 6.08 20.60 -23.94
N GLN A 574 7.41 20.70 -24.00
CA GLN A 574 8.29 19.70 -23.38
C GLN A 574 8.00 19.62 -21.87
N GLY A 575 7.91 18.40 -21.35
CA GLY A 575 7.72 18.11 -19.93
C GLY A 575 8.72 18.83 -19.03
N ARG A 576 8.29 19.18 -17.82
CA ARG A 576 9.02 20.11 -16.94
C ARG A 576 10.42 19.62 -16.60
N VAL A 577 10.62 18.32 -16.40
CA VAL A 577 11.95 17.70 -16.23
C VAL A 577 12.80 17.78 -17.49
N ALA A 578 12.23 17.52 -18.68
CA ALA A 578 12.96 17.65 -19.94
C ALA A 578 13.36 19.11 -20.22
N ARG A 579 12.46 20.06 -19.95
CA ARG A 579 12.69 21.50 -20.02
C ARG A 579 13.78 21.94 -19.04
N GLY A 580 13.73 21.42 -17.81
CA GLY A 580 14.75 21.66 -16.77
C GLY A 580 16.14 21.17 -17.19
N ILE A 581 16.24 19.96 -17.76
CA ILE A 581 17.51 19.40 -18.25
C ILE A 581 18.06 20.22 -19.43
N GLU A 582 17.22 20.66 -20.37
CA GLU A 582 17.65 21.49 -21.49
C GLU A 582 18.08 22.90 -21.03
N LYS A 583 17.41 23.46 -20.01
CA LYS A 583 17.84 24.71 -19.37
C LYS A 583 19.21 24.56 -18.71
N VAL A 584 19.42 23.51 -17.92
CA VAL A 584 20.72 23.21 -17.29
C VAL A 584 21.82 23.04 -18.34
N LYS A 585 21.52 22.38 -19.47
CA LYS A 585 22.45 22.25 -20.60
C LYS A 585 22.82 23.60 -21.20
N SER A 586 21.84 24.49 -21.37
CA SER A 586 22.06 25.87 -21.85
C SER A 586 22.97 26.66 -20.91
N ASP A 587 22.79 26.52 -19.59
CA ASP A 587 23.60 27.23 -18.58
C ASP A 587 25.03 26.68 -18.47
N LEU A 588 25.22 25.38 -18.73
CA LEU A 588 26.54 24.74 -18.70
C LEU A 588 27.36 24.97 -19.98
N ARG A 589 26.70 25.17 -21.13
CA ARG A 589 27.32 25.46 -22.42
C ARG A 589 28.36 26.60 -22.36
N PRO A 590 28.02 27.81 -21.87
CA PRO A 590 28.97 28.93 -21.84
C PRO A 590 30.17 28.68 -20.92
N VAL A 591 30.01 27.91 -19.84
CA VAL A 591 31.12 27.59 -18.91
C VAL A 591 32.17 26.72 -19.58
N LEU A 592 31.73 25.70 -20.33
CA LEU A 592 32.63 24.79 -21.07
C LEU A 592 33.19 25.42 -22.34
N ASP A 593 32.43 26.28 -23.00
CA ASP A 593 32.92 27.05 -24.15
C ASP A 593 33.95 28.11 -23.74
N GLY A 594 33.80 28.68 -22.53
CA GLY A 594 34.77 29.59 -21.90
C GLY A 594 36.13 28.95 -21.55
N LEU A 595 36.20 27.61 -21.49
CA LEU A 595 37.45 26.84 -21.36
C LEU A 595 38.09 26.63 -22.74
N THR A 596 38.53 27.72 -23.35
CA THR A 596 39.26 27.70 -24.62
C THR A 596 40.67 27.13 -24.45
N TRP A 597 41.22 26.52 -25.51
CA TRP A 597 42.54 25.88 -25.49
C TRP A 597 43.67 26.81 -25.00
N TYR A 598 43.67 28.08 -25.39
CA TYR A 598 44.71 29.04 -25.01
C TYR A 598 44.62 29.51 -23.55
N ARG A 599 43.46 29.38 -22.89
CA ARG A 599 43.30 29.64 -21.45
C ARG A 599 43.65 28.42 -20.59
N LEU A 600 43.63 27.23 -21.18
CA LEU A 600 43.87 25.97 -20.48
C LEU A 600 45.20 25.90 -19.70
N PRO A 601 46.35 26.44 -20.18
CA PRO A 601 47.60 26.41 -19.42
C PRO A 601 47.54 27.09 -18.05
N PHE A 602 46.64 28.08 -17.88
CA PHE A 602 46.50 28.85 -16.65
C PHE A 602 45.38 28.33 -15.73
N VAL A 603 44.53 27.42 -16.24
CA VAL A 603 43.29 26.98 -15.56
C VAL A 603 43.25 25.45 -15.42
N VAL A 604 44.29 24.72 -15.83
CA VAL A 604 44.28 23.24 -15.90
C VAL A 604 43.89 22.59 -14.57
N ASP A 605 44.40 23.13 -13.46
CA ASP A 605 44.16 22.60 -12.12
C ASP A 605 42.74 22.87 -11.63
N ASP A 606 42.09 23.90 -12.16
CA ASP A 606 40.73 24.32 -11.78
C ASP A 606 39.63 23.75 -12.68
N VAL A 607 39.95 23.01 -13.75
CA VAL A 607 38.95 22.52 -14.73
C VAL A 607 37.85 21.71 -14.06
N SER A 608 38.19 20.73 -13.22
CA SER A 608 37.19 19.91 -12.53
C SER A 608 36.36 20.77 -11.59
N VAL A 609 37.01 21.61 -10.78
CA VAL A 609 36.36 22.45 -9.78
C VAL A 609 35.39 23.46 -10.42
N ARG A 610 35.77 24.09 -11.54
CA ARG A 610 34.90 25.04 -12.26
C ARG A 610 33.70 24.33 -12.88
N VAL A 611 33.88 23.14 -13.45
CA VAL A 611 32.78 22.38 -14.07
C VAL A 611 31.87 21.78 -12.99
N ASP A 612 32.42 21.20 -11.93
CA ASP A 612 31.64 20.64 -10.81
C ASP A 612 30.81 21.75 -10.14
N ARG A 613 31.39 22.92 -9.83
CA ARG A 613 30.64 24.07 -9.30
C ARG A 613 29.54 24.57 -10.24
N ALA A 614 29.78 24.54 -11.55
CA ALA A 614 28.78 24.95 -12.52
C ALA A 614 27.63 23.94 -12.60
N VAL A 615 27.94 22.64 -12.55
CA VAL A 615 26.94 21.55 -12.47
C VAL A 615 26.13 21.68 -11.18
N ASP A 616 26.79 21.82 -10.03
CA ASP A 616 26.12 21.98 -8.74
C ASP A 616 25.21 23.21 -8.73
N HIS A 617 25.69 24.37 -9.21
CA HIS A 617 24.88 25.59 -9.27
C HIS A 617 23.67 25.45 -10.21
N ALA A 618 23.85 24.79 -11.37
CA ALA A 618 22.77 24.62 -12.34
C ALA A 618 21.67 23.66 -11.84
N PHE A 619 22.04 22.59 -11.12
CA PHE A 619 21.05 21.64 -10.58
C PHE A 619 20.44 22.05 -9.23
N ALA A 620 21.20 22.70 -8.34
CA ALA A 620 20.79 22.91 -6.94
C ALA A 620 19.82 24.08 -6.71
N ARG A 621 19.79 25.11 -7.55
CA ARG A 621 19.09 26.36 -7.20
C ARG A 621 17.68 26.51 -7.79
N GLU A 622 17.41 25.91 -8.93
CA GLU A 622 16.11 26.07 -9.60
C GLU A 622 15.38 24.73 -9.76
N PHE A 623 16.07 23.72 -10.28
CA PHE A 623 15.48 22.41 -10.50
C PHE A 623 15.19 21.65 -9.20
N GLU A 624 16.11 21.67 -8.21
CA GLU A 624 15.86 21.06 -6.89
C GLU A 624 14.70 21.74 -6.15
N ASN A 625 14.61 23.08 -6.18
CA ASN A 625 13.51 23.83 -5.57
C ASN A 625 12.15 23.52 -6.21
N GLU A 626 12.13 23.36 -7.53
CA GLU A 626 10.94 22.96 -8.27
C GLU A 626 10.48 21.54 -7.91
N LEU A 627 11.41 20.59 -7.76
CA LEU A 627 11.12 19.23 -7.30
C LEU A 627 10.61 19.19 -5.86
N ILE A 628 11.16 20.03 -4.98
CA ILE A 628 10.70 20.17 -3.59
C ILE A 628 9.28 20.72 -3.55
N PHE A 629 8.97 21.74 -4.36
CA PHE A 629 7.62 22.29 -4.47
C PHE A 629 6.59 21.23 -4.88
N HIS A 630 6.90 20.44 -5.90
CA HIS A 630 6.03 19.34 -6.35
C HIS A 630 5.91 18.22 -5.32
N THR A 631 6.99 17.92 -4.60
CA THR A 631 6.95 16.97 -3.46
C THR A 631 5.97 17.45 -2.38
N GLY A 632 5.95 18.76 -2.09
CA GLY A 632 4.97 19.37 -1.18
C GLY A 632 3.53 19.27 -1.68
N ARG A 633 3.29 19.47 -2.98
CA ARG A 633 1.96 19.29 -3.58
C ARG A 633 1.49 17.84 -3.51
N LEU A 634 2.36 16.86 -3.76
CA LEU A 634 2.04 15.44 -3.61
C LEU A 634 1.70 15.09 -2.15
N ALA A 635 2.41 15.66 -1.17
CA ALA A 635 2.07 15.50 0.24
C ALA A 635 0.70 16.10 0.58
N SER A 636 0.34 17.25 0.00
CA SER A 636 -1.00 17.84 0.16
C SER A 636 -2.11 16.98 -0.45
N LEU A 637 -1.84 16.38 -1.62
CA LEU A 637 -2.78 15.46 -2.28
C LEU A 637 -2.96 14.17 -1.46
N GLN A 638 -1.88 13.65 -0.88
CA GLN A 638 -1.94 12.52 0.03
C GLN A 638 -2.86 12.81 1.22
N ALA A 639 -2.71 13.96 1.88
CA ALA A 639 -3.56 14.36 2.99
C ALA A 639 -5.03 14.54 2.55
N HIS A 640 -5.25 15.12 1.37
CA HIS A 640 -6.58 15.27 0.78
C HIS A 640 -7.27 13.91 0.60
N PHE A 641 -6.59 12.93 -0.01
CA PHE A 641 -7.16 11.59 -0.21
C PHE A 641 -7.45 10.87 1.10
N VAL A 642 -6.56 10.95 2.09
CA VAL A 642 -6.82 10.37 3.42
C VAL A 642 -8.09 10.97 4.04
N SER A 643 -8.24 12.30 4.00
CA SER A 643 -9.43 12.98 4.51
C SER A 643 -10.68 12.58 3.74
N ARG A 644 -10.61 12.55 2.39
CA ARG A 644 -11.75 12.24 1.53
C ARG A 644 -12.20 10.79 1.70
N THR A 645 -11.28 9.83 1.76
CA THR A 645 -11.55 8.42 2.03
C THR A 645 -12.18 8.24 3.41
N THR A 646 -11.66 8.92 4.44
CA THR A 646 -12.23 8.83 5.80
C THR A 646 -13.65 9.38 5.84
N SER A 647 -13.89 10.55 5.22
CA SER A 647 -15.23 11.15 5.10
C SER A 647 -16.21 10.23 4.36
N LEU A 648 -15.76 9.61 3.25
CA LEU A 648 -16.55 8.62 2.53
C LEU A 648 -16.94 7.48 3.47
N LEU A 649 -15.97 6.84 4.13
CA LEU A 649 -16.19 5.70 5.02
C LEU A 649 -17.14 6.02 6.18
N THR A 650 -17.09 7.22 6.75
CA THR A 650 -18.02 7.63 7.83
C THR A 650 -19.44 7.93 7.35
N SER A 651 -19.61 8.24 6.06
CA SER A 651 -20.91 8.59 5.47
C SER A 651 -21.64 7.37 4.87
N LEU A 652 -21.05 6.18 4.94
CA LEU A 652 -21.63 4.97 4.39
C LEU A 652 -22.77 4.41 5.29
N PRO A 653 -23.70 3.63 4.70
CA PRO A 653 -24.63 2.80 5.45
C PRO A 653 -23.92 1.90 6.47
N GLN A 654 -24.57 1.64 7.62
CA GLN A 654 -23.99 0.80 8.67
C GLN A 654 -23.56 -0.59 8.22
N VAL A 655 -24.28 -1.15 7.24
CA VAL A 655 -24.01 -2.48 6.66
C VAL A 655 -22.61 -2.56 6.02
N PHE A 656 -22.09 -1.44 5.52
CA PHE A 656 -20.77 -1.37 4.87
C PHE A 656 -19.63 -0.91 5.79
N HIS A 657 -19.89 -0.67 7.09
CA HIS A 657 -18.85 -0.36 8.05
C HIS A 657 -18.03 -1.61 8.40
N SER A 658 -16.84 -1.71 7.82
CA SER A 658 -15.87 -2.77 8.14
C SER A 658 -14.76 -2.24 9.04
N SER A 659 -14.72 -2.73 10.28
CA SER A 659 -13.63 -2.45 11.23
C SER A 659 -12.29 -2.98 10.74
N ILE A 660 -12.29 -4.08 9.98
CA ILE A 660 -11.10 -4.65 9.35
C ILE A 660 -10.56 -3.67 8.31
N LEU A 661 -11.42 -3.13 7.44
CA LEU A 661 -11.01 -2.18 6.41
C LEU A 661 -10.43 -0.90 7.05
N GLN A 662 -11.14 -0.34 8.03
CA GLN A 662 -10.66 0.85 8.77
C GLN A 662 -9.31 0.60 9.44
N ASN A 663 -9.12 -0.57 10.07
CA ASN A 663 -7.85 -0.93 10.69
C ASN A 663 -6.74 -1.10 9.64
N THR A 664 -7.01 -1.74 8.50
CA THR A 664 -6.01 -1.87 7.43
C THR A 664 -5.58 -0.51 6.88
N LEU A 665 -6.52 0.43 6.68
CA LEU A 665 -6.21 1.78 6.22
C LEU A 665 -5.43 2.57 7.27
N ALA A 666 -5.79 2.44 8.55
CA ALA A 666 -5.05 3.05 9.66
C ALA A 666 -3.61 2.52 9.77
N GLN A 667 -3.41 1.21 9.55
CA GLN A 667 -2.07 0.61 9.51
C GLN A 667 -1.25 1.17 8.35
N MET A 668 -1.84 1.32 7.17
CA MET A 668 -1.18 1.90 6.01
C MET A 668 -0.76 3.36 6.24
N THR A 669 -1.66 4.20 6.77
CA THR A 669 -1.36 5.61 7.06
C THR A 669 -0.34 5.79 8.17
N SER A 670 -0.31 4.87 9.15
CA SER A 670 0.70 4.87 10.23
C SER A 670 2.07 4.36 9.80
N SER A 671 2.20 3.77 8.60
CA SER A 671 3.47 3.19 8.15
C SER A 671 4.50 4.29 7.82
N PRO A 672 5.78 4.13 8.23
CA PRO A 672 6.81 5.15 7.98
C PRO A 672 7.12 5.33 6.49
N SER A 673 6.82 4.34 5.66
CA SER A 673 6.95 4.39 4.20
C SER A 673 5.86 5.22 3.51
N PHE A 674 4.78 5.56 4.21
CA PHE A 674 3.67 6.33 3.65
C PHE A 674 4.00 7.82 3.56
N LEU A 675 4.63 8.39 4.57
CA LEU A 675 4.84 9.85 4.67
C LEU A 675 5.78 10.40 3.58
N ILE A 676 5.31 11.41 2.85
CA ILE A 676 6.11 12.19 1.90
C ILE A 676 6.76 13.36 2.65
N THR A 677 8.08 13.37 2.79
CA THR A 677 8.81 14.44 3.48
C THR A 677 9.32 15.49 2.48
N PRO A 678 8.93 16.77 2.59
CA PRO A 678 9.34 17.83 1.65
C PRO A 678 10.74 18.41 1.93
N SER A 679 11.34 18.19 3.10
CA SER A 679 12.59 18.85 3.52
C SER A 679 13.82 17.93 3.51
N SER A 680 14.92 18.39 2.91
CA SER A 680 16.28 17.91 3.20
C SER A 680 16.65 18.30 4.64
N PRO A 681 17.31 17.44 5.44
CA PRO A 681 17.85 17.87 6.73
C PRO A 681 18.86 19.00 6.48
N SER A 682 18.59 20.17 7.04
CA SER A 682 19.56 21.26 7.11
C SER A 682 20.64 20.89 8.14
N PRO A 683 21.94 21.16 7.90
CA PRO A 683 23.01 20.84 8.86
C PRO A 683 22.99 21.69 10.14
N ASP A 684 22.09 22.69 10.26
CA ASP A 684 22.20 23.74 11.28
C ASP A 684 21.14 23.68 12.40
N SER A 685 20.23 22.70 12.46
CA SER A 685 19.28 22.58 13.57
C SER A 685 19.70 21.48 14.54
N SER A 686 20.57 21.83 15.48
CA SER A 686 21.00 21.01 16.64
C SER A 686 19.92 20.80 17.71
N SER A 687 18.65 21.12 17.43
CA SER A 687 17.54 21.02 18.38
C SER A 687 16.41 20.11 17.89
N ALA A 688 16.70 18.82 17.71
CA ALA A 688 15.68 17.76 17.66
C ALA A 688 16.32 16.37 17.86
N PHE A 689 16.95 16.14 19.02
CA PHE A 689 17.37 14.80 19.43
C PHE A 689 16.29 14.17 20.31
N THR A 690 15.17 13.77 19.72
CA THR A 690 14.23 12.79 20.31
C THR A 690 13.33 12.18 19.22
N SER A 691 13.92 11.42 18.29
CA SER A 691 13.27 10.24 17.69
C SER A 691 14.31 9.43 16.91
N ASN A 692 14.36 8.11 17.16
CA ASN A 692 15.22 7.15 16.45
C ASN A 692 14.71 6.86 15.00
N SER A 693 14.22 7.88 14.31
CA SER A 693 13.77 7.78 12.92
C SER A 693 14.82 8.45 12.03
N THR A 694 15.63 7.65 11.35
CA THR A 694 16.52 8.15 10.28
C THR A 694 15.66 8.89 9.24
N PRO A 695 15.87 10.20 9.01
CA PRO A 695 15.04 10.95 8.07
C PRO A 695 15.19 10.38 6.66
N SER A 696 14.07 9.96 6.06
CA SER A 696 14.03 9.51 4.68
C SER A 696 14.39 10.67 3.74
N PRO A 697 15.30 10.48 2.77
CA PRO A 697 15.64 11.54 1.83
C PRO A 697 14.41 11.93 0.97
N PRO A 698 14.27 13.20 0.58
CA PRO A 698 13.17 13.67 -0.25
C PRO A 698 13.05 12.81 -1.53
N ALA A 699 11.87 12.22 -1.74
CA ALA A 699 11.66 11.13 -2.69
C ALA A 699 12.07 11.50 -4.13
N LEU A 700 11.71 12.70 -4.59
CA LEU A 700 11.98 13.17 -5.96
C LEU A 700 13.38 13.76 -6.18
N VAL A 701 14.09 14.15 -5.11
CA VAL A 701 15.45 14.75 -5.19
C VAL A 701 16.55 13.67 -5.20
N THR A 702 16.25 12.49 -4.63
CA THR A 702 17.17 11.34 -4.59
C THR A 702 17.72 10.93 -5.97
N PRO A 703 16.91 10.76 -7.04
CA PRO A 703 17.44 10.43 -8.36
C PRO A 703 18.34 11.53 -8.96
N LEU A 704 18.05 12.81 -8.67
CA LEU A 704 18.87 13.94 -9.11
C LEU A 704 20.26 13.87 -8.48
N ARG A 705 20.35 13.68 -7.16
CA ARG A 705 21.64 13.59 -6.45
C ARG A 705 22.47 12.37 -6.86
N THR A 706 21.83 11.24 -7.11
CA THR A 706 22.54 10.03 -7.57
C THR A 706 23.07 10.18 -9.00
N ARG A 707 22.34 10.85 -9.89
CA ARG A 707 22.73 11.08 -11.29
C ARG A 707 23.76 12.20 -11.45
N THR A 708 23.65 13.29 -10.68
CA THR A 708 24.66 14.36 -10.66
C THR A 708 26.02 13.84 -10.18
N ALA A 709 26.06 12.95 -9.20
CA ALA A 709 27.30 12.28 -8.77
C ALA A 709 27.98 11.46 -9.89
N GLN A 710 27.25 10.99 -10.90
CA GLN A 710 27.82 10.28 -12.06
C GLN A 710 28.59 11.22 -12.99
N LEU A 711 28.26 12.52 -13.01
CA LEU A 711 28.98 13.51 -13.81
C LEU A 711 30.39 13.76 -13.30
N ALA A 712 30.66 13.53 -12.01
CA ALA A 712 32.00 13.66 -11.42
C ALA A 712 33.05 12.79 -12.12
N TYR A 713 32.67 11.61 -12.63
CA TYR A 713 33.57 10.79 -13.42
C TYR A 713 33.88 11.43 -14.79
N ALA A 714 32.87 11.98 -15.45
CA ALA A 714 33.02 12.67 -16.71
C ALA A 714 33.89 13.94 -16.57
N THR A 715 33.68 14.74 -15.51
CA THR A 715 34.48 15.94 -15.22
C THR A 715 35.94 15.57 -14.92
N ARG A 716 36.18 14.50 -14.15
CA ARG A 716 37.54 13.97 -13.93
C ARG A 716 38.22 13.52 -15.21
N SER A 717 37.49 12.88 -16.12
CA SER A 717 38.03 12.45 -17.42
C SER A 717 38.38 13.64 -18.32
N LEU A 718 37.60 14.73 -18.25
CA LEU A 718 37.87 15.99 -18.95
C LEU A 718 39.14 16.65 -18.41
N HIS A 719 39.28 16.70 -17.08
CA HIS A 719 40.47 17.24 -16.41
C HIS A 719 41.75 16.44 -16.76
N LEU A 720 41.71 15.11 -16.72
CA LEU A 720 42.84 14.28 -17.17
C LEU A 720 43.18 14.48 -18.64
N SER A 721 42.17 14.71 -19.49
CA SER A 721 42.37 15.03 -20.90
C SER A 721 43.06 16.39 -21.08
N ALA A 722 42.69 17.39 -20.28
CA ALA A 722 43.37 18.69 -20.25
C ALA A 722 44.86 18.55 -19.90
N GLN A 723 45.17 17.85 -18.79
CA GLN A 723 46.55 17.63 -18.34
C GLN A 723 47.39 16.90 -19.39
N ARG A 724 46.86 15.82 -19.98
CA ARG A 724 47.56 15.05 -21.02
C ARG A 724 47.80 15.87 -22.29
N LEU A 725 46.84 16.69 -22.70
CA LEU A 725 46.98 17.53 -23.90
C LEU A 725 48.00 18.65 -23.69
N LEU A 726 48.02 19.28 -22.51
CA LEU A 726 49.05 20.27 -22.18
C LEU A 726 50.45 19.65 -22.18
N LEU A 727 50.63 18.52 -21.48
CA LEU A 727 51.91 17.80 -21.47
C LEU A 727 52.34 17.38 -22.88
N PHE A 728 51.40 16.91 -23.71
CA PHE A 728 51.68 16.60 -25.11
C PHE A 728 52.13 17.84 -25.88
N THR A 729 51.49 18.99 -25.71
CA THR A 729 51.92 20.21 -26.40
C THR A 729 53.26 20.73 -25.93
N PHE A 730 53.57 20.67 -24.63
CA PHE A 730 54.90 21.01 -24.14
C PHE A 730 55.98 20.06 -24.67
N ALA A 731 55.71 18.75 -24.64
CA ALA A 731 56.63 17.75 -25.15
C ALA A 731 56.82 17.85 -26.68
N ASN A 732 55.73 18.05 -27.44
CA ASN A 732 55.78 18.18 -28.89
C ASN A 732 56.50 19.47 -29.31
N THR A 733 56.26 20.58 -28.61
CA THR A 733 56.98 21.83 -28.87
C THR A 733 58.47 21.67 -28.55
N SER A 734 58.81 21.09 -27.40
CA SER A 734 60.21 20.85 -27.02
C SER A 734 60.92 19.92 -28.00
N LEU A 735 60.27 18.82 -28.40
CA LEU A 735 60.80 17.86 -29.35
C LEU A 735 60.93 18.44 -30.77
N SER A 736 59.97 19.27 -31.20
CA SER A 736 60.04 19.96 -32.50
C SER A 736 61.16 21.00 -32.53
N SER A 737 61.38 21.72 -31.42
CA SER A 737 62.51 22.64 -31.27
C SER A 737 63.86 21.92 -31.23
N LEU A 738 63.96 20.81 -30.48
CA LEU A 738 65.16 19.96 -30.45
C LEU A 738 65.44 19.34 -31.83
N SER A 739 64.42 18.86 -32.52
CA SER A 739 64.52 18.30 -33.88
C SER A 739 65.00 19.36 -34.88
N SER A 740 64.47 20.57 -34.81
CA SER A 740 64.92 21.73 -35.61
C SER A 740 66.40 22.04 -35.38
N ALA A 741 66.85 22.06 -34.12
CA ALA A 741 68.26 22.27 -33.77
C ALA A 741 69.16 21.13 -34.25
N LEU A 742 68.71 19.87 -34.18
CA LEU A 742 69.45 18.71 -34.67
C LEU A 742 69.55 18.70 -36.20
N LEU A 743 68.49 19.08 -36.92
CA LEU A 743 68.51 19.23 -38.38
C LEU A 743 69.51 20.31 -38.83
N TYR A 744 69.61 21.40 -38.08
CA TYR A 744 70.60 22.46 -38.32
C TYR A 744 72.04 21.97 -38.06
N VAL A 745 72.29 21.32 -36.92
CA VAL A 745 73.65 20.93 -36.51
C VAL A 745 74.18 19.69 -37.24
N HIS A 746 73.34 18.69 -37.52
CA HIS A 746 73.80 17.38 -38.03
C HIS A 746 73.72 17.23 -39.55
N PHE A 747 72.71 17.84 -40.19
CA PHE A 747 72.48 17.74 -41.64
C PHE A 747 72.83 19.01 -42.41
N SER A 748 73.32 20.06 -41.72
CA SER A 748 73.74 21.35 -42.30
C SER A 748 72.68 22.00 -43.21
N ILE A 749 71.41 21.84 -42.87
CA ILE A 749 70.28 22.46 -43.58
C ILE A 749 70.25 23.96 -43.23
N ASP A 750 69.91 24.81 -44.20
CA ASP A 750 69.76 26.26 -44.01
C ASP A 750 68.92 26.61 -42.77
N ALA A 751 69.33 27.68 -42.07
CA ALA A 751 68.70 28.13 -40.83
C ALA A 751 67.19 28.43 -41.01
N SER A 752 66.80 28.99 -42.16
CA SER A 752 65.39 29.26 -42.49
C SER A 752 64.56 27.98 -42.59
N THR A 753 65.10 26.95 -43.25
CA THR A 753 64.43 25.67 -43.48
C THR A 753 64.31 24.85 -42.18
N SER A 754 65.37 24.80 -41.36
CA SER A 754 65.32 24.10 -40.06
C SER A 754 64.33 24.74 -39.09
N ILE A 755 64.24 26.07 -39.04
CA ILE A 755 63.22 26.79 -38.25
C ILE A 755 61.81 26.48 -38.78
N ALA A 756 61.61 26.44 -40.10
CA ALA A 756 60.32 26.10 -40.70
C ALA A 756 59.85 24.69 -40.31
N PHE A 757 60.76 23.70 -40.24
CA PHE A 757 60.43 22.34 -39.77
C PHE A 757 60.00 22.31 -38.30
N GLY A 758 60.71 23.04 -37.42
CA GLY A 758 60.33 23.18 -36.02
C GLY A 758 58.97 23.84 -35.86
N MET A 759 58.73 24.95 -36.56
CA MET A 759 57.46 25.66 -36.54
C MET A 759 56.31 24.80 -37.06
N LEU A 760 56.51 24.05 -38.16
CA LEU A 760 55.51 23.15 -38.71
C LEU A 760 55.13 22.03 -37.73
N GLY A 761 56.11 21.42 -37.05
CA GLY A 761 55.87 20.43 -36.00
C GLY A 761 55.08 20.97 -34.82
N THR A 762 55.39 22.19 -34.37
CA THR A 762 54.65 22.86 -33.28
C THR A 762 53.20 23.18 -33.67
N LEU A 763 52.98 23.74 -34.87
CA LEU A 763 51.65 24.11 -35.35
C LEU A 763 50.77 22.89 -35.62
N ALA A 764 51.35 21.82 -36.18
CA ALA A 764 50.64 20.55 -36.39
C ALA A 764 50.22 19.91 -35.06
N GLY A 765 51.12 19.88 -34.07
CA GLY A 765 50.81 19.39 -32.73
C GLY A 765 49.77 20.25 -31.99
N LEU A 766 49.84 21.58 -32.14
CA LEU A 766 48.87 22.51 -31.57
C LEU A 766 47.48 22.32 -32.18
N ARG A 767 47.37 22.22 -33.52
CA ARG A 767 46.11 21.95 -34.21
C ARG A 767 45.50 20.62 -33.79
N TRP A 768 46.34 19.58 -33.66
CA TRP A 768 45.90 18.28 -33.15
C TRP A 768 45.39 18.36 -31.71
N ALA A 769 46.07 19.09 -30.83
CA ALA A 769 45.68 19.26 -29.43
C ALA A 769 44.36 20.03 -29.30
N VAL A 770 44.18 21.10 -30.08
CA VAL A 770 42.91 21.86 -30.16
C VAL A 770 41.76 20.95 -30.61
N GLY A 771 41.95 20.16 -31.67
CA GLY A 771 40.93 19.23 -32.17
C GLY A 771 40.61 18.09 -31.18
N ARG A 772 41.59 17.63 -30.40
CA ARG A 772 41.38 16.66 -29.32
C ARG A 772 40.64 17.29 -28.13
N TRP A 773 40.92 18.54 -27.79
CA TRP A 773 40.24 19.28 -26.72
C TRP A 773 38.76 19.51 -27.05
N THR A 774 38.44 19.98 -28.26
CA THR A 774 37.04 20.14 -28.70
C THR A 774 36.28 18.82 -28.62
N LYS A 775 36.90 17.72 -29.07
CA LYS A 775 36.32 16.38 -28.95
C LYS A 775 36.14 15.91 -27.49
N ALA A 776 37.01 16.31 -26.57
CA ALA A 776 36.88 15.99 -25.16
C ALA A 776 35.68 16.70 -24.52
N ARG A 777 35.44 17.98 -24.87
CA ARG A 777 34.25 18.72 -24.42
C ARG A 777 32.95 18.11 -24.96
N GLU A 778 32.92 17.75 -26.25
CA GLU A 778 31.75 17.09 -26.84
C GLU A 778 31.45 15.73 -26.20
N ARG A 779 32.48 14.95 -25.85
CA ARG A 779 32.29 13.69 -25.10
C ARG A 779 31.70 13.93 -23.71
N TRP A 780 32.08 15.03 -23.05
CA TRP A 780 31.51 15.41 -21.77
C TRP A 780 30.03 15.77 -21.93
N PHE A 781 29.65 16.56 -22.95
CA PHE A 781 28.25 16.85 -23.24
C PHE A 781 27.44 15.60 -23.61
N ALA A 782 28.03 14.66 -24.34
CA ALA A 782 27.42 13.37 -24.61
C ALA A 782 27.25 12.51 -23.33
N ALA A 783 28.13 12.66 -22.33
CA ALA A 783 27.94 12.06 -21.01
C ALA A 783 26.82 12.76 -20.23
N PHE A 784 26.76 14.10 -20.27
CA PHE A 784 25.68 14.89 -19.67
C PHE A 784 24.32 14.51 -20.25
N GLY A 785 24.19 14.42 -21.59
CA GLY A 785 22.94 14.01 -22.24
C GLY A 785 22.47 12.62 -21.80
N ARG A 786 23.38 11.65 -21.70
CA ARG A 786 23.08 10.30 -21.18
C ARG A 786 22.61 10.31 -19.72
N VAL A 787 23.22 11.17 -18.88
CA VAL A 787 22.80 11.34 -17.48
C VAL A 787 21.42 11.99 -17.40
N GLY A 788 21.14 12.99 -18.24
CA GLY A 788 19.83 13.64 -18.35
C GLY A 788 18.73 12.67 -18.77
N GLU A 789 18.95 11.87 -19.82
CA GLU A 789 18.00 10.80 -20.21
C GLU A 789 17.81 9.76 -19.11
N GLY A 790 18.90 9.37 -18.44
CA GLY A 790 18.85 8.45 -17.30
C GLY A 790 18.05 9.01 -16.14
N LEU A 791 18.20 10.30 -15.85
CA LEU A 791 17.45 11.02 -14.83
C LEU A 791 15.95 11.05 -15.15
N GLY A 792 15.56 11.32 -16.40
CA GLY A 792 14.15 11.28 -16.81
C GLY A 792 13.50 9.91 -16.59
N ARG A 793 14.19 8.82 -16.95
CA ARG A 793 13.69 7.45 -16.71
C ARG A 793 13.59 7.11 -15.22
N ASP A 794 14.59 7.48 -14.44
CA ASP A 794 14.60 7.24 -12.99
C ASP A 794 13.51 8.07 -12.29
N MET A 795 13.31 9.32 -12.71
CA MET A 795 12.23 10.18 -12.23
C MET A 795 10.86 9.59 -12.55
N ASN A 796 10.65 9.05 -13.75
CA ASN A 796 9.40 8.39 -14.10
C ASN A 796 9.10 7.21 -13.16
N LYS A 797 10.11 6.34 -12.97
CA LYS A 797 9.97 5.18 -12.10
C LYS A 797 9.74 5.55 -10.63
N VAL A 798 10.45 6.56 -10.13
CA VAL A 798 10.31 7.02 -8.74
C VAL A 798 8.95 7.71 -8.55
N LEU A 799 8.52 8.56 -9.48
CA LEU A 799 7.24 9.25 -9.41
C LEU A 799 6.08 8.26 -9.44
N GLY A 800 6.05 7.33 -10.39
CA GLY A 800 5.02 6.29 -10.43
C GLY A 800 5.00 5.47 -9.13
N GLY A 801 6.18 5.12 -8.61
CA GLY A 801 6.30 4.44 -7.31
C GLY A 801 5.75 5.25 -6.13
N VAL A 802 5.95 6.57 -6.11
CA VAL A 802 5.43 7.47 -5.07
C VAL A 802 3.91 7.61 -5.19
N LEU A 803 3.40 7.81 -6.41
CA LEU A 803 1.97 7.93 -6.67
C LEU A 803 1.24 6.65 -6.27
N ASP A 804 1.71 5.48 -6.69
CA ASP A 804 1.04 4.21 -6.40
C ASP A 804 1.12 3.79 -4.93
N ARG A 805 2.29 3.97 -4.29
CA ARG A 805 2.54 3.43 -2.94
C ARG A 805 2.29 4.41 -1.81
N GLN A 806 2.30 5.71 -2.08
CA GLN A 806 2.20 6.74 -1.04
C GLN A 806 0.96 7.61 -1.22
N VAL A 807 0.62 8.04 -2.44
CA VAL A 807 -0.51 8.95 -2.67
C VAL A 807 -1.84 8.20 -2.87
N CYS A 808 -1.92 7.35 -3.89
CA CYS A 808 -3.14 6.67 -4.32
C CYS A 808 -3.41 5.35 -3.57
N VAL A 809 -2.49 4.88 -2.73
CA VAL A 809 -2.63 3.58 -2.03
C VAL A 809 -3.88 3.52 -1.13
N VAL A 810 -4.17 4.59 -0.39
CA VAL A 810 -5.30 4.66 0.55
C VAL A 810 -6.64 4.61 -0.19
N PRO A 811 -6.93 5.49 -1.18
CA PRO A 811 -8.18 5.42 -1.91
C PRO A 811 -8.31 4.10 -2.71
N ASN A 812 -7.24 3.59 -3.31
CA ASN A 812 -7.29 2.34 -4.07
C ASN A 812 -7.61 1.12 -3.20
N GLU A 813 -6.96 0.98 -2.04
CA GLU A 813 -7.24 -0.13 -1.12
C GLU A 813 -8.61 0.03 -0.44
N ALA A 814 -9.05 1.26 -0.16
CA ALA A 814 -10.40 1.52 0.32
C ALA A 814 -11.46 1.11 -0.72
N CYS A 815 -11.31 1.55 -1.97
CA CYS A 815 -12.22 1.18 -3.06
C CYS A 815 -12.22 -0.33 -3.28
N LYS A 816 -11.07 -1.00 -3.31
CA LYS A 816 -10.97 -2.46 -3.43
C LYS A 816 -11.68 -3.19 -2.29
N GLY A 817 -11.49 -2.72 -1.05
CA GLY A 817 -12.18 -3.27 0.12
C GLY A 817 -13.70 -3.09 0.06
N LEU A 818 -14.16 -1.91 -0.39
CA LEU A 818 -15.58 -1.61 -0.58
C LEU A 818 -16.20 -2.44 -1.71
N HIS A 819 -15.53 -2.56 -2.86
CA HIS A 819 -16.00 -3.41 -3.96
C HIS A 819 -16.17 -4.87 -3.49
N GLY A 820 -15.23 -5.41 -2.72
CA GLY A 820 -15.35 -6.75 -2.16
C GLY A 820 -16.40 -6.90 -1.04
N LEU A 821 -16.87 -5.80 -0.44
CA LEU A 821 -18.04 -5.81 0.45
C LEU A 821 -19.34 -5.75 -0.35
N VAL A 822 -19.40 -4.91 -1.39
CA VAL A 822 -20.54 -4.80 -2.29
C VAL A 822 -20.78 -6.11 -3.03
N GLU A 823 -19.75 -6.76 -3.58
CA GLU A 823 -19.87 -8.04 -4.28
C GLU A 823 -20.40 -9.15 -3.36
N ARG A 824 -19.93 -9.21 -2.11
CA ARG A 824 -20.48 -10.14 -1.11
C ARG A 824 -21.95 -9.85 -0.81
N ARG A 825 -22.30 -8.57 -0.72
CA ARG A 825 -23.65 -8.15 -0.42
C ARG A 825 -24.62 -8.45 -1.57
N GLU A 826 -24.21 -8.20 -2.81
CA GLU A 826 -25.01 -8.57 -3.98
C GLU A 826 -25.23 -10.07 -4.09
N LYS A 827 -24.23 -10.87 -3.71
CA LYS A 827 -24.42 -12.32 -3.63
C LYS A 827 -25.47 -12.71 -2.58
N GLU A 828 -25.42 -12.12 -1.39
CA GLU A 828 -26.45 -12.35 -0.36
C GLU A 828 -27.85 -11.92 -0.83
N ILE A 829 -27.93 -10.80 -1.57
CA ILE A 829 -29.20 -10.33 -2.15
C ILE A 829 -29.72 -11.32 -3.20
N GLY A 830 -28.84 -11.79 -4.10
CA GLY A 830 -29.20 -12.77 -5.13
C GLY A 830 -29.70 -14.10 -4.54
N GLU A 831 -29.08 -14.58 -3.45
CA GLU A 831 -29.56 -15.79 -2.75
C GLU A 831 -31.01 -15.62 -2.23
N VAL A 832 -31.38 -14.44 -1.74
CA VAL A 832 -32.75 -14.16 -1.27
C VAL A 832 -33.70 -13.91 -2.44
N GLU A 833 -33.23 -13.28 -3.53
CA GLU A 833 -34.02 -13.07 -4.74
C GLU A 833 -34.43 -14.40 -5.38
N ASP A 834 -33.50 -15.37 -5.48
CA ASP A 834 -33.76 -16.73 -5.94
C ASP A 834 -34.82 -17.44 -5.05
N GLU A 835 -34.71 -17.32 -3.72
CA GLU A 835 -35.69 -17.88 -2.76
C GLU A 835 -37.10 -17.27 -2.94
N VAL A 836 -37.19 -15.98 -3.28
CA VAL A 836 -38.46 -15.28 -3.52
C VAL A 836 -39.08 -15.70 -4.84
N GLU A 837 -38.30 -15.84 -5.90
CA GLU A 837 -38.77 -16.29 -7.22
C GLU A 837 -39.29 -17.75 -7.15
N GLU A 838 -38.64 -18.62 -6.38
CA GLU A 838 -39.13 -19.98 -6.11
C GLU A 838 -40.47 -19.97 -5.34
N LEU A 839 -40.64 -19.06 -4.37
CA LEU A 839 -41.89 -18.94 -3.62
C LEU A 839 -43.02 -18.36 -4.48
N GLU A 840 -42.74 -17.35 -5.31
CA GLU A 840 -43.71 -16.72 -6.20
C GLU A 840 -44.17 -17.69 -7.29
N SER A 841 -43.25 -18.44 -7.91
CA SER A 841 -43.61 -19.48 -8.88
C SER A 841 -44.45 -20.61 -8.27
N SER A 842 -44.22 -20.96 -6.99
CA SER A 842 -45.07 -21.91 -6.26
C SER A 842 -46.49 -21.38 -6.02
N LEU A 843 -46.68 -20.06 -6.00
CA LEU A 843 -47.96 -19.40 -5.76
C LEU A 843 -48.71 -19.07 -7.07
N GLU A 844 -47.99 -18.86 -8.17
CA GLU A 844 -48.53 -18.56 -9.49
C GLU A 844 -48.86 -19.81 -10.33
N ALA A 845 -48.35 -20.99 -9.96
CA ALA A 845 -48.64 -22.23 -10.67
C ALA A 845 -50.17 -22.50 -10.69
N PRO A 846 -50.85 -22.33 -11.84
CA PRO A 846 -52.27 -22.57 -11.90
C PRO A 846 -52.55 -24.08 -11.88
N GLU A 847 -53.65 -24.45 -11.24
CA GLU A 847 -54.37 -25.72 -11.44
C GLU A 847 -54.36 -26.09 -12.93
N GLN A 848 -53.51 -27.01 -13.35
CA GLN A 848 -53.65 -27.64 -14.66
C GLN A 848 -54.68 -28.77 -14.55
N ASP A 849 -55.92 -28.42 -14.90
CA ASP A 849 -57.03 -29.26 -15.35
C ASP A 849 -56.71 -30.76 -15.55
N GLU A 850 -57.07 -31.59 -14.57
CA GLU A 850 -57.43 -33.00 -14.84
C GLU A 850 -58.87 -33.05 -15.37
N SER A 851 -59.02 -32.95 -16.70
CA SER A 851 -60.30 -33.22 -17.37
C SER A 851 -60.70 -34.70 -17.26
N PRO A 852 -61.97 -35.06 -16.99
CA PRO A 852 -62.38 -36.44 -16.77
C PRO A 852 -62.50 -37.19 -18.10
N VAL A 853 -61.66 -38.21 -18.28
CA VAL A 853 -61.76 -39.16 -19.38
C VAL A 853 -63.11 -39.89 -19.29
N ARG A 854 -63.95 -39.62 -20.31
CA ARG A 854 -65.25 -40.23 -20.56
C ARG A 854 -65.11 -41.76 -20.68
N ASN A 855 -65.75 -42.49 -19.76
CA ASN A 855 -65.88 -43.94 -19.76
C ASN A 855 -66.32 -44.50 -21.12
N GLY A 856 -65.42 -45.20 -21.82
CA GLY A 856 -65.75 -46.15 -22.87
C GLY A 856 -65.95 -47.54 -22.27
N GLY A 857 -67.17 -48.06 -22.35
CA GLY A 857 -67.53 -49.38 -21.85
C GLY A 857 -66.73 -50.51 -22.51
N LYS A 858 -66.32 -51.49 -21.68
CA LYS A 858 -66.00 -52.84 -22.13
C LYS A 858 -67.31 -53.56 -22.51
N PRO A 859 -67.35 -54.32 -23.62
CA PRO A 859 -68.25 -55.46 -23.72
C PRO A 859 -67.61 -56.69 -23.07
N GLU A 860 -68.46 -57.40 -22.33
CA GLU A 860 -68.23 -58.72 -21.75
C GLU A 860 -67.87 -59.76 -22.82
N GLY A 861 -66.84 -60.56 -22.53
CA GLY A 861 -66.79 -61.97 -22.89
C GLY A 861 -66.77 -62.72 -21.56
N THR A 862 -67.46 -63.83 -21.35
CA THR A 862 -67.70 -64.92 -22.30
C THR A 862 -68.63 -65.94 -21.63
N LYS A 863 -69.79 -66.22 -22.23
CA LYS A 863 -70.79 -67.23 -21.81
C LYS A 863 -71.45 -67.04 -20.44
#